data_AF-A0A2H0FR53-F1
#
_entry.id   AF-A0A2H0FR53-F1
#
_cell.length_a   1.000
_cell.length_b   1.000
_cell.length_c   1.000
_cell.angle_alpha   90.00
_cell.angle_beta   90.00
_cell.angle_gamma   90.00
#
_symmetry.space_group_name_H-M   'P 1'
#
loop_
_entity.id
_entity.type
_entity.pdbx_description
1 polymer ?
#
loop_
_entity_poly.entity_id
_entity_poly.type
_entity_poly.pdbx_seq_one_letter_code
_entity_poly.pdbx_strand_id
1 'polypeptide(L)'
;MERNRYFLLNLSLFLILFLSTQILAQLPDSAVTQIDSTHKTIKIIDEYNNNYKETEIIYSTANSTIEKPLKVKILDFQNNPIENVPVYYSIIYTPQKSIGTKIIEDTVFTNQDGIAKTDIKLGSEKGDYDFCAKIDNNNGKENIVYFKIYARDSSWVFYLIVGLIGGLALFILGMEMMSDGLKKAAGSKMRNILSTITNNRFLAVIAGIFVTIGMQSSSATTVMLVSFVQAQLMTFSQSLGIILGASIGTTITAQLIAFKITDYALLIVGIGVLIKLIANTKKLKNIGSGILGFGILFLGMWLMSDSMFPLRTYKPFIDLLLHLENPIMGILIGTVFTALIQSSGAFIGIVIVLGSQGLITLEAAIPLLLGSNLGTSITAILASINSSREAKRVALAHSIFKILGIILFAWWIPSYADLIRTFSPATGFDITSPDNFDALPRQIANAHTFFNIILTIILLPGINIAAKLITKMLPDIPEEEEEEHFKTKYLEDDLISTPALALSLTKAEIIRMASKVKTMIEEILPMFFTYSQEKLDEIIEKEEEIDFLSVKINRYLRKISQESIIEERSDEIFQLMHTSTEIEQIGNVIAKRLVPLAKKKNKNVIHFSNDGEREIREYHLKTIKQMSRSIEYFKDINLQDAKHIKQKYKKYRLMEQELRRTHFDRLLDEVPETVESSQIHLELIELLKRISSHATNIASMQLESHEEKDKELSLKAELHNIEKKKKKKKNTEE
;
A
#
# COMPACT_ATOMS: atom_id res chain seq x y z
N MET A 1 -13.47 -0.91 -5.32
CA MET A 1 -13.38 -0.36 -3.95
C MET A 1 -14.58 -0.70 -3.08
N GLU A 2 -15.81 -0.77 -3.60
CA GLU A 2 -17.02 -0.79 -2.76
C GLU A 2 -17.23 -2.05 -1.90
N ARG A 3 -16.69 -3.22 -2.31
CA ARG A 3 -16.93 -4.50 -1.61
C ARG A 3 -16.31 -4.61 -0.19
N ASN A 4 -15.47 -3.64 0.23
CA ASN A 4 -14.81 -3.67 1.53
C ASN A 4 -15.60 -2.99 2.68
N ARG A 5 -16.63 -2.18 2.39
CA ARG A 5 -17.36 -1.43 3.43
C ARG A 5 -18.10 -2.33 4.44
N TYR A 6 -18.53 -3.52 4.02
CA TYR A 6 -19.24 -4.46 4.89
C TYR A 6 -18.32 -5.32 5.79
N PHE A 7 -16.99 -5.32 5.58
CA PHE A 7 -16.10 -6.19 6.34
C PHE A 7 -15.70 -5.63 7.71
N LEU A 8 -15.60 -4.29 7.83
CA LEU A 8 -15.32 -3.61 9.10
C LEU A 8 -16.39 -3.88 10.18
N LEU A 9 -17.62 -4.21 9.77
CA LEU A 9 -18.72 -4.55 10.68
C LEU A 9 -18.65 -6.00 11.22
N ASN A 10 -17.85 -6.87 10.59
CA ASN A 10 -17.68 -8.27 11.00
C ASN A 10 -16.42 -8.50 11.84
N LEU A 11 -15.41 -7.63 11.71
CA LEU A 11 -14.16 -7.72 12.49
C LEU A 11 -14.41 -7.49 14.00
N SER A 12 -15.38 -6.66 14.36
CA SER A 12 -15.85 -6.46 15.74
C SER A 12 -16.55 -7.71 16.31
N LEU A 13 -17.25 -8.49 15.48
CA LEU A 13 -17.98 -9.68 15.91
C LEU A 13 -17.04 -10.85 16.26
N PHE A 14 -15.93 -10.99 15.54
CA PHE A 14 -14.98 -12.10 15.74
C PHE A 14 -14.18 -11.98 17.05
N LEU A 15 -13.90 -10.75 17.49
CA LEU A 15 -13.23 -10.45 18.77
C LEU A 15 -14.08 -10.76 20.02
N ILE A 16 -15.39 -10.99 19.87
CA ILE A 16 -16.33 -11.22 20.97
C ILE A 16 -16.48 -12.72 21.32
N LEU A 17 -16.06 -13.64 20.43
CA LEU A 17 -16.43 -15.06 20.48
C LEU A 17 -15.33 -16.03 20.95
N PHE A 18 -14.19 -15.55 21.48
CA PHE A 18 -13.05 -16.41 21.87
C PHE A 18 -12.66 -16.34 23.35
N LEU A 19 -13.56 -15.85 24.22
CA LEU A 19 -13.29 -15.61 25.66
C LEU A 19 -14.22 -16.41 26.58
N SER A 20 -13.95 -17.72 26.74
CA SER A 20 -14.57 -18.52 27.81
C SER A 20 -13.81 -19.84 28.12
N THR A 21 -13.01 -19.85 29.19
CA THR A 21 -12.95 -20.91 30.26
C THR A 21 -11.94 -20.55 31.35
N GLN A 22 -12.21 -20.94 32.61
CA GLN A 22 -11.55 -20.50 33.86
C GLN A 22 -10.39 -21.40 34.37
N ILE A 23 -9.76 -20.97 35.48
CA ILE A 23 -9.15 -21.74 36.62
C ILE A 23 -7.61 -21.69 36.84
N LEU A 24 -7.21 -20.73 37.69
CA LEU A 24 -6.55 -20.82 39.03
C LEU A 24 -5.18 -21.53 39.33
N ALA A 25 -4.49 -20.94 40.32
CA ALA A 25 -3.41 -21.48 41.21
C ALA A 25 -1.96 -21.57 40.63
N GLN A 26 -0.85 -21.51 41.40
CA GLN A 26 -0.64 -21.39 42.86
C GLN A 26 0.78 -20.82 43.18
N LEU A 27 1.04 -20.39 44.43
CA LEU A 27 2.36 -19.94 44.96
C LEU A 27 2.60 -20.49 46.40
N PRO A 28 3.87 -20.61 46.87
CA PRO A 28 4.22 -20.87 48.28
C PRO A 28 5.02 -19.74 48.98
N ASP A 29 4.94 -19.71 50.31
CA ASP A 29 5.53 -18.74 51.27
C ASP A 29 7.08 -18.89 51.44
N SER A 30 7.85 -18.09 52.21
CA SER A 30 7.64 -17.70 53.62
C SER A 30 8.78 -16.87 54.25
N ALA A 31 8.48 -16.04 55.28
CA ALA A 31 9.30 -15.83 56.50
C ALA A 31 8.56 -14.90 57.52
N VAL A 32 8.73 -15.09 58.83
CA VAL A 32 8.05 -14.31 59.91
C VAL A 32 8.97 -14.04 61.12
N THR A 33 8.81 -12.87 61.74
CA THR A 33 9.31 -12.53 63.10
C THR A 33 8.30 -11.65 63.88
N GLN A 34 8.57 -11.38 65.16
CA GLN A 34 7.59 -11.08 66.24
C GLN A 34 8.23 -10.08 67.26
N ILE A 35 7.63 -9.43 68.28
CA ILE A 35 6.39 -9.58 69.10
C ILE A 35 5.99 -8.20 69.68
N ASP A 36 4.70 -7.91 69.96
CA ASP A 36 4.30 -7.01 71.10
C ASP A 36 2.88 -7.30 71.65
N SER A 37 2.77 -7.78 72.90
CA SER A 37 1.80 -8.79 73.32
C SER A 37 0.33 -8.39 73.59
N THR A 38 -0.08 -7.19 73.18
CA THR A 38 -1.50 -6.77 73.25
C THR A 38 -2.02 -6.07 71.98
N HIS A 39 -1.20 -5.96 70.94
CA HIS A 39 -1.53 -5.17 69.75
C HIS A 39 -2.37 -5.96 68.73
N LYS A 40 -3.65 -5.60 68.56
CA LYS A 40 -4.42 -6.00 67.36
C LYS A 40 -3.95 -5.16 66.17
N THR A 41 -3.49 -5.81 65.10
CA THR A 41 -3.02 -5.13 63.90
C THR A 41 -3.97 -5.41 62.73
N ILE A 42 -4.54 -4.35 62.14
CA ILE A 42 -5.25 -4.40 60.86
C ILE A 42 -4.25 -4.25 59.71
N LYS A 43 -4.35 -5.10 58.69
CA LYS A 43 -3.48 -5.08 57.51
C LYS A 43 -4.29 -5.36 56.24
N ILE A 44 -4.00 -4.69 55.13
CA ILE A 44 -4.57 -5.03 53.81
C ILE A 44 -3.86 -6.28 53.28
N ILE A 45 -4.60 -7.21 52.68
CA ILE A 45 -4.08 -8.48 52.16
C ILE A 45 -3.60 -8.31 50.71
N ASP A 46 -2.30 -8.50 50.44
CA ASP A 46 -1.80 -8.54 49.07
C ASP A 46 -2.01 -9.92 48.43
N GLU A 47 -3.11 -10.07 47.68
CA GLU A 47 -3.51 -11.34 47.03
C GLU A 47 -2.46 -11.96 46.10
N TYR A 48 -1.43 -11.20 45.70
CA TYR A 48 -0.37 -11.69 44.80
C TYR A 48 0.90 -12.20 45.50
N ASN A 49 1.18 -11.79 46.74
CA ASN A 49 2.46 -12.06 47.41
C ASN A 49 2.33 -12.52 48.88
N ASN A 50 1.11 -12.72 49.39
CA ASN A 50 0.82 -13.01 50.82
C ASN A 50 1.38 -11.96 51.81
N ASN A 51 1.77 -10.80 51.28
CA ASN A 51 2.31 -9.66 52.02
C ASN A 51 1.20 -8.69 52.47
N TYR A 52 1.59 -7.68 53.22
CA TYR A 52 0.69 -6.68 53.77
C TYR A 52 0.97 -5.29 53.20
N LYS A 53 -0.10 -4.52 52.93
CA LYS A 53 -0.03 -3.14 52.40
C LYS A 53 -0.68 -2.14 53.35
N GLU A 54 -0.11 -0.94 53.43
CA GLU A 54 -0.67 0.20 54.19
C GLU A 54 -1.75 0.95 53.42
N THR A 55 -1.74 0.86 52.09
CA THR A 55 -2.76 1.42 51.19
C THR A 55 -2.90 0.55 49.95
N GLU A 56 -4.13 0.36 49.48
CA GLU A 56 -4.45 -0.32 48.22
C GLU A 56 -5.09 0.67 47.23
N ILE A 57 -4.69 0.56 45.96
CA ILE A 57 -5.25 1.36 44.85
C ILE A 57 -6.03 0.42 43.92
N ILE A 58 -7.33 0.67 43.80
CA ILE A 58 -8.27 -0.14 43.02
C ILE A 58 -8.78 0.68 41.83
N TYR A 59 -8.88 0.09 40.65
CA TYR A 59 -9.45 0.74 39.46
C TYR A 59 -10.78 0.08 39.08
N SER A 60 -11.86 0.86 39.01
CA SER A 60 -13.20 0.38 38.68
C SER A 60 -13.95 1.39 37.80
N THR A 61 -15.28 1.31 37.73
CA THR A 61 -16.13 2.18 36.90
C THR A 61 -17.16 2.89 37.79
N ALA A 62 -17.52 4.13 37.43
CA ALA A 62 -18.57 4.87 38.13
C ALA A 62 -19.93 4.12 37.99
N ASN A 63 -20.75 4.21 39.04
CA ASN A 63 -22.06 3.54 39.20
C ASN A 63 -22.05 1.99 39.22
N SER A 64 -20.88 1.33 39.21
CA SER A 64 -20.77 -0.13 39.43
C SER A 64 -20.37 -0.49 40.86
N THR A 65 -20.65 -1.75 41.26
CA THR A 65 -19.97 -2.38 42.41
C THR A 65 -18.55 -2.75 42.00
N ILE A 66 -17.59 -2.68 42.93
CA ILE A 66 -16.21 -3.13 42.69
C ILE A 66 -16.14 -4.66 42.50
N GLU A 67 -15.28 -5.13 41.58
CA GLU A 67 -15.19 -6.57 41.23
C GLU A 67 -14.55 -7.44 42.33
N LYS A 68 -13.82 -6.80 43.25
CA LYS A 68 -13.25 -7.42 44.45
C LYS A 68 -13.69 -6.60 45.67
N PRO A 69 -14.25 -7.20 46.73
CA PRO A 69 -14.52 -6.49 47.99
C PRO A 69 -13.23 -5.98 48.62
N LEU A 70 -13.31 -4.91 49.42
CA LEU A 70 -12.21 -4.46 50.26
C LEU A 70 -11.94 -5.52 51.33
N LYS A 71 -10.71 -6.02 51.43
CA LYS A 71 -10.32 -7.07 52.38
C LYS A 71 -9.28 -6.58 53.37
N VAL A 72 -9.48 -6.90 54.65
CA VAL A 72 -8.45 -6.73 55.69
C VAL A 72 -8.29 -8.02 56.48
N LYS A 73 -7.08 -8.25 56.99
CA LYS A 73 -6.79 -9.28 57.99
C LYS A 73 -6.50 -8.61 59.33
N ILE A 74 -7.15 -9.10 60.38
CA ILE A 74 -6.88 -8.71 61.76
C ILE A 74 -6.02 -9.79 62.40
N LEU A 75 -4.86 -9.36 62.90
CA LEU A 75 -3.87 -10.23 63.52
C LEU A 75 -3.64 -9.85 64.98
N ASP A 76 -3.29 -10.85 65.78
CA ASP A 76 -2.69 -10.62 67.09
C ASP A 76 -1.20 -10.30 67.00
N PHE A 77 -0.59 -10.16 68.17
CA PHE A 77 0.82 -9.88 68.38
C PHE A 77 1.79 -10.98 67.95
N GLN A 78 1.29 -12.20 67.76
CA GLN A 78 2.03 -13.36 67.27
C GLN A 78 1.91 -13.51 65.74
N ASN A 79 1.10 -12.67 65.08
CA ASN A 79 0.59 -12.79 63.72
C ASN A 79 -0.42 -13.95 63.52
N ASN A 80 -1.07 -14.43 64.58
CA ASN A 80 -2.21 -15.33 64.44
C ASN A 80 -3.46 -14.53 63.98
N PRO A 81 -4.38 -15.13 63.20
CA PRO A 81 -5.67 -14.52 62.90
C PRO A 81 -6.56 -14.40 64.14
N ILE A 82 -7.36 -13.32 64.23
CA ILE A 82 -8.38 -13.17 65.29
C ILE A 82 -9.78 -13.21 64.68
N GLU A 83 -10.58 -14.21 65.06
CA GLU A 83 -12.00 -14.34 64.69
C GLU A 83 -12.89 -13.37 65.50
N ASN A 84 -14.05 -13.02 64.93
CA ASN A 84 -15.12 -12.25 65.55
C ASN A 84 -14.73 -10.85 66.07
N VAL A 85 -13.77 -10.19 65.41
CA VAL A 85 -13.44 -8.78 65.63
C VAL A 85 -14.28 -7.91 64.69
N PRO A 86 -15.04 -6.90 65.20
CA PRO A 86 -15.72 -5.96 64.34
C PRO A 86 -14.72 -5.03 63.64
N VAL A 87 -14.82 -4.95 62.32
CA VAL A 87 -14.12 -4.02 61.45
C VAL A 87 -15.12 -3.02 60.90
N TYR A 88 -14.88 -1.73 61.11
CA TYR A 88 -15.73 -0.64 60.65
C TYR A 88 -15.16 -0.04 59.36
N TYR A 89 -15.94 -0.06 58.28
CA TYR A 89 -15.60 0.55 57.01
C TYR A 89 -16.31 1.89 56.85
N SER A 90 -15.59 2.92 56.41
CA SER A 90 -16.16 4.27 56.24
C SER A 90 -15.65 5.00 55.00
N ILE A 91 -16.46 5.93 54.49
CA ILE A 91 -16.14 6.74 53.32
C ILE A 91 -15.45 8.02 53.80
N ILE A 92 -14.25 8.30 53.29
CA ILE A 92 -13.49 9.52 53.56
C ILE A 92 -13.78 10.58 52.51
N TYR A 93 -13.74 10.20 51.23
CA TYR A 93 -13.88 11.12 50.11
C TYR A 93 -14.65 10.49 48.95
N THR A 94 -15.43 11.31 48.24
CA THR A 94 -16.06 10.98 46.97
C THR A 94 -15.99 12.20 46.05
N PRO A 95 -15.95 12.05 44.71
CA PRO A 95 -15.93 13.19 43.80
C PRO A 95 -17.13 14.12 44.01
N GLN A 96 -16.92 15.43 43.85
CA GLN A 96 -18.01 16.41 43.96
C GLN A 96 -19.16 16.05 43.00
N LYS A 97 -20.39 16.11 43.52
CA LYS A 97 -21.65 15.71 42.84
C LYS A 97 -21.85 14.20 42.65
N SER A 98 -20.99 13.33 43.18
CA SER A 98 -21.23 11.89 43.13
C SER A 98 -22.47 11.47 43.93
N ILE A 99 -23.38 10.72 43.30
CA ILE A 99 -24.61 10.22 43.89
C ILE A 99 -24.57 8.68 43.92
N GLY A 100 -25.01 8.08 45.03
CA GLY A 100 -25.25 6.63 45.12
C GLY A 100 -24.05 5.78 45.56
N THR A 101 -22.95 6.39 45.99
CA THR A 101 -21.85 5.70 46.67
C THR A 101 -22.38 5.01 47.94
N LYS A 102 -22.12 3.72 48.10
CA LYS A 102 -22.56 2.94 49.27
C LYS A 102 -21.57 1.80 49.58
N ILE A 103 -21.19 1.69 50.86
CA ILE A 103 -20.60 0.47 51.43
C ILE A 103 -21.75 -0.51 51.71
N ILE A 104 -21.65 -1.78 51.29
CA ILE A 104 -22.76 -2.73 51.44
C ILE A 104 -22.96 -3.12 52.92
N GLU A 105 -21.88 -3.44 53.63
CA GLU A 105 -21.84 -3.67 55.07
C GLU A 105 -20.76 -2.76 55.70
N ASP A 106 -21.19 -1.76 56.49
CA ASP A 106 -20.27 -0.80 57.14
C ASP A 106 -19.58 -1.37 58.39
N THR A 107 -20.09 -2.47 58.94
CA THR A 107 -19.53 -3.18 60.09
C THR A 107 -19.51 -4.68 59.79
N VAL A 108 -18.32 -5.27 59.68
CA VAL A 108 -18.14 -6.69 59.32
C VAL A 108 -17.26 -7.37 60.37
N PHE A 109 -17.68 -8.54 60.85
CA PHE A 109 -16.91 -9.34 61.79
C PHE A 109 -15.92 -10.26 61.06
N THR A 110 -14.72 -10.42 61.61
CA THR A 110 -13.71 -11.33 61.04
C THR A 110 -14.12 -12.80 61.14
N ASN A 111 -13.79 -13.58 60.11
CA ASN A 111 -13.95 -15.04 60.12
C ASN A 111 -12.79 -15.76 60.86
N GLN A 112 -12.79 -17.11 60.83
CA GLN A 112 -11.73 -17.96 61.39
C GLN A 112 -10.32 -17.64 60.86
N ASP A 113 -10.19 -17.19 59.61
CA ASP A 113 -8.92 -16.74 59.03
C ASP A 113 -8.54 -15.31 59.45
N GLY A 114 -9.32 -14.66 60.32
CA GLY A 114 -9.12 -13.28 60.75
C GLY A 114 -9.46 -12.25 59.67
N ILE A 115 -10.21 -12.63 58.64
CA ILE A 115 -10.49 -11.78 57.47
C ILE A 115 -11.87 -11.15 57.61
N ALA A 116 -11.93 -9.83 57.43
CA ALA A 116 -13.17 -9.09 57.16
C ALA A 116 -13.18 -8.59 55.71
N LYS A 117 -14.37 -8.48 55.12
CA LYS A 117 -14.55 -8.02 53.73
C LYS A 117 -15.87 -7.27 53.55
N THR A 118 -15.89 -6.18 52.78
CA THR A 118 -17.15 -5.57 52.29
C THR A 118 -17.05 -5.22 50.81
N ASP A 119 -18.17 -5.38 50.11
CA ASP A 119 -18.38 -4.80 48.79
C ASP A 119 -18.70 -3.30 48.88
N ILE A 120 -18.38 -2.57 47.82
CA ILE A 120 -18.67 -1.14 47.66
C ILE A 120 -19.30 -0.90 46.31
N LYS A 121 -20.44 -0.19 46.31
CA LYS A 121 -20.97 0.46 45.13
C LYS A 121 -20.39 1.87 45.01
N LEU A 122 -19.78 2.17 43.87
CA LEU A 122 -19.29 3.51 43.54
C LEU A 122 -20.45 4.39 43.05
N GLY A 123 -20.35 5.69 43.32
CA GLY A 123 -21.34 6.67 42.90
C GLY A 123 -21.24 7.05 41.41
N SER A 124 -22.08 7.99 40.98
CA SER A 124 -22.28 8.38 39.59
C SER A 124 -21.10 9.04 38.89
N GLU A 125 -20.16 9.63 39.64
CA GLU A 125 -19.07 10.44 39.07
C GLU A 125 -17.74 9.69 38.99
N LYS A 126 -16.87 10.13 38.08
CA LYS A 126 -15.51 9.61 37.92
C LYS A 126 -14.49 10.34 38.80
N GLY A 127 -13.34 9.69 39.04
CA GLY A 127 -12.25 10.21 39.87
C GLY A 127 -11.99 9.37 41.12
N ASP A 128 -11.27 9.95 42.08
CA ASP A 128 -10.88 9.30 43.32
C ASP A 128 -12.05 9.16 44.32
N TYR A 129 -12.16 7.99 44.92
CA TYR A 129 -12.98 7.70 46.09
C TYR A 129 -12.06 7.12 47.18
N ASP A 130 -12.00 7.76 48.34
CA ASP A 130 -11.18 7.28 49.46
C ASP A 130 -12.07 6.67 50.54
N PHE A 131 -11.69 5.48 50.99
CA PHE A 131 -12.34 4.74 52.06
C PHE A 131 -11.28 4.32 53.09
N CYS A 132 -11.70 3.98 54.30
CA CYS A 132 -10.85 3.27 55.25
C CYS A 132 -11.59 2.15 55.96
N ALA A 133 -10.80 1.20 56.46
CA ALA A 133 -11.24 0.22 57.45
C ALA A 133 -10.51 0.48 58.76
N LYS A 134 -11.23 0.44 59.88
CA LYS A 134 -10.66 0.62 61.23
C LYS A 134 -11.14 -0.43 62.21
N ILE A 135 -10.32 -0.71 63.21
CA ILE A 135 -10.68 -1.51 64.39
C ILE A 135 -10.63 -0.65 65.65
N ASP A 136 -11.53 -0.93 66.58
CA ASP A 136 -11.46 -0.36 67.92
C ASP A 136 -10.38 -1.08 68.74
N ASN A 137 -9.50 -0.30 69.35
CA ASN A 137 -8.38 -0.74 70.17
C ASN A 137 -8.42 0.06 71.47
N ASN A 138 -8.72 -0.62 72.58
CA ASN A 138 -9.00 -0.05 73.93
C ASN A 138 -7.92 0.89 74.52
N ASN A 139 -6.80 1.09 73.83
CA ASN A 139 -5.65 1.93 74.23
C ASN A 139 -5.57 3.26 73.46
N GLY A 140 -6.61 3.66 72.70
CA GLY A 140 -6.72 5.00 72.10
C GLY A 140 -5.82 5.28 70.89
N LYS A 141 -5.16 4.26 70.32
CA LYS A 141 -4.55 4.32 68.98
C LYS A 141 -5.49 3.62 68.00
N GLU A 142 -6.19 4.41 67.17
CA GLU A 142 -6.98 3.86 66.07
C GLU A 142 -6.02 3.24 65.04
N ASN A 143 -6.13 1.92 64.84
CA ASN A 143 -5.45 1.25 63.74
C ASN A 143 -6.39 1.31 62.52
N ILE A 144 -5.95 2.02 61.48
CA ILE A 144 -6.71 2.38 60.28
C ILE A 144 -5.87 2.01 59.04
N VAL A 145 -6.50 1.41 58.03
CA VAL A 145 -5.91 1.23 56.68
C VAL A 145 -6.78 1.92 55.62
N TYR A 146 -6.13 2.43 54.58
CA TYR A 146 -6.76 3.28 53.55
C TYR A 146 -6.89 2.55 52.22
N PHE A 147 -7.99 2.79 51.51
CA PHE A 147 -8.29 2.24 50.19
C PHE A 147 -8.66 3.38 49.25
N LYS A 148 -7.85 3.59 48.20
CA LYS A 148 -8.13 4.56 47.14
C LYS A 148 -8.72 3.84 45.93
N ILE A 149 -9.93 4.20 45.53
CA ILE A 149 -10.61 3.62 44.38
C ILE A 149 -10.79 4.68 43.29
N TYR A 150 -10.10 4.51 42.16
CA TYR A 150 -10.28 5.37 41.00
C TYR A 150 -11.42 4.84 40.12
N ALA A 151 -12.52 5.58 40.04
CA ALA A 151 -13.64 5.28 39.17
C ALA A 151 -13.42 5.88 37.77
N ARG A 152 -13.42 5.05 36.73
CA ARG A 152 -13.52 5.48 35.33
C ARG A 152 -14.93 6.00 35.02
N ASP A 153 -15.03 6.88 34.03
CA ASP A 153 -16.29 7.30 33.42
C ASP A 153 -17.15 6.09 33.02
N SER A 154 -18.44 6.04 33.32
CA SER A 154 -19.29 4.89 32.94
C SER A 154 -19.35 4.65 31.42
N SER A 155 -19.04 5.65 30.61
CA SER A 155 -18.95 5.55 29.14
C SER A 155 -17.52 5.40 28.62
N TRP A 156 -16.52 5.10 29.47
CA TRP A 156 -15.10 5.07 29.07
C TRP A 156 -14.80 4.14 27.89
N VAL A 157 -15.47 2.98 27.84
CA VAL A 157 -15.33 2.01 26.73
C VAL A 157 -15.87 2.57 25.41
N PHE A 158 -16.96 3.33 25.45
CA PHE A 158 -17.52 4.00 24.26
C PHE A 158 -16.57 5.09 23.75
N TYR A 159 -16.06 5.95 24.65
CA TYR A 159 -15.09 6.97 24.28
C TYR A 159 -13.80 6.36 23.71
N LEU A 160 -13.30 5.26 24.30
CA LEU A 160 -12.16 4.50 23.80
C LEU A 160 -12.38 4.01 22.37
N ILE A 161 -13.52 3.36 22.11
CA ILE A 161 -13.83 2.81 20.76
C ILE A 161 -13.98 3.93 19.74
N VAL A 162 -14.75 4.98 20.05
CA VAL A 162 -15.00 6.10 19.14
C VAL A 162 -13.73 6.90 18.87
N GLY A 163 -12.92 7.16 19.89
CA GLY A 163 -11.67 7.91 19.77
C GLY A 163 -10.55 7.11 19.09
N LEU A 164 -10.48 5.78 19.29
CA LEU A 164 -9.57 4.90 18.54
C LEU A 164 -9.96 4.87 17.05
N ILE A 165 -11.23 4.63 16.73
CA ILE A 165 -11.72 4.58 15.34
C ILE A 165 -11.60 5.95 14.65
N GLY A 166 -12.03 7.03 15.32
CA GLY A 166 -11.95 8.40 14.81
C GLY A 166 -10.51 8.88 14.66
N GLY A 167 -9.67 8.60 15.65
CA GLY A 167 -8.23 8.91 15.62
C GLY A 167 -7.50 8.15 14.51
N LEU A 168 -7.81 6.86 14.31
CA LEU A 168 -7.27 6.07 13.20
C LEU A 168 -7.76 6.59 11.82
N ALA A 169 -9.02 7.00 11.72
CA ALA A 169 -9.57 7.58 10.50
C ALA A 169 -8.90 8.92 10.15
N LEU A 170 -8.71 9.80 11.14
CA LEU A 170 -7.93 11.04 10.99
C LEU A 170 -6.47 10.74 10.63
N PHE A 171 -5.84 9.76 11.29
CA PHE A 171 -4.46 9.36 11.02
C PHE A 171 -4.27 8.92 9.55
N ILE A 172 -5.16 8.03 9.06
CA ILE A 172 -5.12 7.53 7.67
C ILE A 172 -5.40 8.66 6.68
N LEU A 173 -6.41 9.49 6.92
CA LEU A 173 -6.71 10.68 6.11
C LEU A 173 -5.52 11.66 6.07
N GLY A 174 -4.85 11.85 7.20
CA GLY A 174 -3.65 12.67 7.32
C GLY A 174 -2.49 12.14 6.48
N MET A 175 -2.22 10.82 6.55
CA MET A 175 -1.22 10.17 5.69
C MET A 175 -1.58 10.26 4.20
N GLU A 176 -2.85 10.07 3.83
CA GLU A 176 -3.31 10.19 2.43
C GLU A 176 -3.11 11.61 1.92
N MET A 177 -3.59 12.63 2.66
CA MET A 177 -3.42 14.04 2.32
C MET A 177 -1.95 14.47 2.28
N MET A 178 -1.11 13.97 3.18
CA MET A 178 0.33 14.19 3.17
C MET A 178 0.98 13.61 1.91
N SER A 179 0.71 12.33 1.64
CA SER A 179 1.21 11.59 0.47
C SER A 179 0.81 12.28 -0.84
N ASP A 180 -0.47 12.64 -1.00
CA ASP A 180 -0.96 13.30 -2.20
C ASP A 180 -0.50 14.77 -2.33
N GLY A 181 -0.36 15.49 -1.22
CA GLY A 181 0.26 16.81 -1.20
C GLY A 181 1.71 16.78 -1.70
N LEU A 182 2.51 15.83 -1.22
CA LEU A 182 3.90 15.62 -1.62
C LEU A 182 4.01 15.20 -3.10
N LYS A 183 3.27 14.16 -3.54
CA LYS A 183 3.23 13.73 -4.95
C LYS A 183 2.88 14.89 -5.89
N LYS A 184 1.81 15.63 -5.59
CA LYS A 184 1.31 16.75 -6.41
C LYS A 184 2.18 18.00 -6.30
N ALA A 185 3.06 18.11 -5.30
CA ALA A 185 4.08 19.16 -5.21
C ALA A 185 5.39 18.81 -5.95
N ALA A 186 5.73 17.52 -6.05
CA ALA A 186 6.88 17.01 -6.80
C ALA A 186 6.67 17.06 -8.33
N GLY A 187 5.45 16.76 -8.80
CA GLY A 187 5.07 16.88 -10.21
C GLY A 187 5.90 15.99 -11.13
N SER A 188 6.28 16.51 -12.30
CA SER A 188 7.03 15.77 -13.34
C SER A 188 8.37 15.20 -12.87
N LYS A 189 8.98 15.74 -11.80
CA LYS A 189 10.23 15.20 -11.24
C LYS A 189 10.12 13.74 -10.82
N MET A 190 8.93 13.26 -10.45
CA MET A 190 8.73 11.83 -10.15
C MET A 190 9.00 10.95 -11.38
N ARG A 191 8.63 11.40 -12.59
CA ARG A 191 8.92 10.70 -13.85
C ARG A 191 10.42 10.63 -14.13
N ASN A 192 11.19 11.66 -13.75
CA ASN A 192 12.65 11.69 -13.94
C ASN A 192 13.42 10.84 -12.92
N ILE A 193 12.92 10.72 -11.69
CA ILE A 193 13.45 9.73 -10.71
C ILE A 193 13.23 8.31 -11.27
N LEU A 194 12.05 8.06 -11.86
CA LEU A 194 11.72 6.78 -12.49
C LEU A 194 12.44 6.53 -13.82
N SER A 195 12.85 7.56 -14.57
CA SER A 195 13.70 7.41 -15.76
C SER A 195 15.17 7.17 -15.41
N THR A 196 15.55 7.13 -14.13
CA THR A 196 16.87 6.70 -13.68
C THR A 196 16.93 5.16 -13.62
N ILE A 197 16.52 4.51 -14.73
CA ILE A 197 16.56 3.05 -14.88
C ILE A 197 18.03 2.68 -15.09
N THR A 198 18.62 2.05 -14.08
CA THR A 198 20.08 1.97 -13.94
C THR A 198 20.52 0.54 -13.67
N ASN A 199 21.55 0.11 -14.40
CA ASN A 199 22.17 -1.21 -14.23
C ASN A 199 23.02 -1.31 -12.95
N ASN A 200 23.19 -0.22 -12.20
CA ASN A 200 23.90 -0.22 -10.93
C ASN A 200 22.94 -0.46 -9.74
N ARG A 201 23.10 -1.63 -9.10
CA ARG A 201 22.31 -2.06 -7.93
C ARG A 201 22.26 -1.03 -6.78
N PHE A 202 23.31 -0.24 -6.56
CA PHE A 202 23.35 0.78 -5.50
C PHE A 202 22.49 2.00 -5.86
N LEU A 203 22.52 2.43 -7.12
CA LEU A 203 21.65 3.50 -7.61
C LEU A 203 20.18 3.05 -7.62
N ALA A 204 19.89 1.77 -7.89
CA ALA A 204 18.55 1.21 -7.77
C ALA A 204 18.01 1.26 -6.33
N VAL A 205 18.84 0.98 -5.31
CA VAL A 205 18.47 1.17 -3.89
C VAL A 205 18.18 2.63 -3.58
N ILE A 206 19.04 3.56 -4.03
CA ILE A 206 18.84 5.00 -3.82
C ILE A 206 17.55 5.49 -4.49
N ALA A 207 17.27 5.03 -5.72
CA ALA A 207 16.01 5.31 -6.41
C ALA A 207 14.80 4.77 -5.62
N GLY A 208 14.85 3.54 -5.12
CA GLY A 208 13.76 2.96 -4.31
C GLY A 208 13.47 3.75 -3.02
N ILE A 209 14.51 4.27 -2.37
CA ILE A 209 14.38 5.18 -1.22
C ILE A 209 13.61 6.44 -1.63
N PHE A 210 14.09 7.18 -2.64
CA PHE A 210 13.46 8.44 -3.05
C PHE A 210 12.04 8.27 -3.60
N VAL A 211 11.80 7.24 -4.41
CA VAL A 211 10.45 6.90 -4.90
C VAL A 211 9.51 6.62 -3.74
N THR A 212 9.93 5.85 -2.74
CA THR A 212 9.06 5.52 -1.60
C THR A 212 8.84 6.69 -0.66
N ILE A 213 9.84 7.53 -0.42
CA ILE A 213 9.68 8.79 0.33
C ILE A 213 8.70 9.73 -0.40
N GLY A 214 8.80 9.82 -1.73
CA GLY A 214 7.90 10.63 -2.56
C GLY A 214 6.48 10.09 -2.67
N MET A 215 6.29 8.77 -2.59
CA MET A 215 4.97 8.11 -2.64
C MET A 215 4.36 7.87 -1.25
N GLN A 216 5.16 7.89 -0.18
CA GLN A 216 4.80 7.49 1.20
C GLN A 216 4.18 6.07 1.31
N SER A 217 4.47 5.17 0.37
CA SER A 217 3.99 3.78 0.41
C SER A 217 4.85 2.85 -0.44
N SER A 218 5.61 1.96 0.21
CA SER A 218 6.38 0.92 -0.46
C SER A 218 5.51 -0.15 -1.09
N SER A 219 4.29 -0.38 -0.58
CA SER A 219 3.32 -1.25 -1.26
C SER A 219 2.94 -0.67 -2.62
N ALA A 220 2.66 0.64 -2.71
CA ALA A 220 2.40 1.29 -3.99
C ALA A 220 3.64 1.30 -4.91
N THR A 221 4.84 1.48 -4.35
CA THR A 221 6.10 1.35 -5.11
C THR A 221 6.29 -0.07 -5.65
N THR A 222 6.05 -1.13 -4.88
CA THR A 222 6.18 -2.51 -5.36
C THR A 222 5.12 -2.86 -6.41
N VAL A 223 3.86 -2.42 -6.25
CA VAL A 223 2.83 -2.59 -7.29
C VAL A 223 3.22 -1.89 -8.60
N MET A 224 3.85 -0.71 -8.52
CA MET A 224 4.41 -0.01 -9.68
C MET A 224 5.58 -0.78 -10.31
N LEU A 225 6.46 -1.43 -9.53
CA LEU A 225 7.53 -2.28 -10.05
C LEU A 225 6.98 -3.53 -10.75
N VAL A 226 5.99 -4.21 -10.16
CA VAL A 226 5.23 -5.30 -10.81
C VAL A 226 4.65 -4.81 -12.15
N SER A 227 4.10 -3.59 -12.19
CA SER A 227 3.53 -2.98 -13.40
C SER A 227 4.57 -2.62 -14.47
N PHE A 228 5.76 -2.14 -14.08
CA PHE A 228 6.81 -1.76 -15.03
C PHE A 228 7.59 -2.97 -15.56
N VAL A 229 7.79 -4.01 -14.75
CA VAL A 229 8.30 -5.30 -15.21
C VAL A 229 7.28 -5.99 -16.13
N GLN A 230 5.98 -5.92 -15.81
CA GLN A 230 4.89 -6.37 -16.70
C GLN A 230 4.94 -5.67 -18.07
N ALA A 231 5.17 -4.36 -18.10
CA ALA A 231 5.25 -3.56 -19.31
C ALA A 231 6.62 -3.65 -20.03
N GLN A 232 7.53 -4.54 -19.59
CA GLN A 232 8.91 -4.68 -20.11
C GLN A 232 9.77 -3.40 -20.06
N LEU A 233 9.33 -2.38 -19.30
CA LEU A 233 10.05 -1.11 -19.13
C LEU A 233 11.29 -1.23 -18.22
N MET A 234 11.37 -2.32 -17.46
CA MET A 234 12.55 -2.69 -16.66
C MET A 234 12.60 -4.21 -16.48
N THR A 235 13.80 -4.74 -16.22
CA THR A 235 14.01 -6.15 -15.89
C THR A 235 13.64 -6.45 -14.44
N PHE A 236 13.26 -7.71 -14.17
CA PHE A 236 13.09 -8.23 -12.82
C PHE A 236 14.33 -7.96 -11.94
N SER A 237 15.55 -8.22 -12.45
CA SER A 237 16.81 -8.01 -11.73
C SER A 237 17.02 -6.55 -11.29
N GLN A 238 16.69 -5.56 -12.13
CA GLN A 238 16.76 -4.14 -11.76
C GLN A 238 15.75 -3.81 -10.63
N SER A 239 14.54 -4.37 -10.69
CA SER A 239 13.49 -4.12 -9.68
C SER A 239 13.90 -4.52 -8.25
N LEU A 240 14.75 -5.54 -8.09
CA LEU A 240 15.18 -6.04 -6.79
C LEU A 240 15.89 -4.98 -5.94
N GLY A 241 16.76 -4.17 -6.56
CA GLY A 241 17.43 -3.07 -5.85
C GLY A 241 16.43 -2.02 -5.38
N ILE A 242 15.43 -1.73 -6.21
CA ILE A 242 14.37 -0.75 -5.90
C ILE A 242 13.46 -1.27 -4.77
N ILE A 243 13.19 -2.58 -4.68
CA ILE A 243 12.46 -3.20 -3.54
C ILE A 243 13.20 -3.02 -2.20
N LEU A 244 14.51 -3.26 -2.18
CA LEU A 244 15.33 -3.05 -0.98
C LEU A 244 15.37 -1.56 -0.58
N GLY A 245 15.59 -0.68 -1.56
CA GLY A 245 15.50 0.76 -1.38
C GLY A 245 14.14 1.24 -0.84
N ALA A 246 13.04 0.71 -1.40
CA ALA A 246 11.69 1.02 -0.94
C ALA A 246 11.43 0.57 0.50
N SER A 247 12.03 -0.54 0.89
CA SER A 247 11.96 -1.04 2.26
C SER A 247 12.63 -0.08 3.25
N ILE A 248 13.79 0.50 2.91
CA ILE A 248 14.43 1.60 3.69
C ILE A 248 13.56 2.88 3.67
N GLY A 249 13.10 3.30 2.50
CA GLY A 249 12.30 4.53 2.32
C GLY A 249 10.97 4.53 3.09
N THR A 250 10.42 3.36 3.42
CA THR A 250 9.23 3.20 4.27
C THR A 250 9.46 3.72 5.69
N THR A 251 10.68 3.58 6.21
CA THR A 251 10.97 3.84 7.64
C THR A 251 10.91 5.32 7.99
N ILE A 252 10.99 6.21 6.99
CA ILE A 252 10.80 7.66 7.16
C ILE A 252 9.42 7.99 7.74
N THR A 253 8.37 7.24 7.41
CA THR A 253 7.04 7.45 7.98
C THR A 253 7.04 7.18 9.49
N ALA A 254 7.65 6.07 9.93
CA ALA A 254 7.81 5.74 11.35
C ALA A 254 8.72 6.73 12.08
N GLN A 255 9.81 7.17 11.44
CA GLN A 255 10.73 8.18 11.97
C GLN A 255 10.04 9.53 12.20
N LEU A 256 9.19 9.98 11.26
CA LEU A 256 8.38 11.18 11.41
C LEU A 256 7.40 11.05 12.60
N ILE A 257 6.65 9.94 12.65
CA ILE A 257 5.70 9.62 13.72
C ILE A 257 6.36 9.61 15.11
N ALA A 258 7.59 9.10 15.21
CA ALA A 258 8.30 8.95 16.48
C ALA A 258 8.94 10.25 17.01
N PHE A 259 8.95 11.34 16.26
CA PHE A 259 9.21 12.66 16.85
C PHE A 259 7.95 13.12 17.58
N LYS A 260 8.09 13.63 18.82
CA LYS A 260 7.00 14.22 19.63
C LYS A 260 6.52 15.57 19.04
N ILE A 261 5.94 15.51 17.85
CA ILE A 261 5.36 16.67 17.12
C ILE A 261 3.87 16.83 17.47
N THR A 262 3.29 15.84 18.15
CA THR A 262 1.89 15.76 18.60
C THR A 262 1.38 17.04 19.26
N ASP A 263 2.18 17.65 20.15
CA ASP A 263 1.80 18.87 20.88
C ASP A 263 1.65 20.09 19.95
N TYR A 264 2.29 20.06 18.78
CA TYR A 264 2.22 21.08 17.73
C TYR A 264 1.20 20.74 16.61
N ALA A 265 0.46 19.63 16.72
CA ALA A 265 -0.44 19.16 15.67
C ALA A 265 -1.45 20.23 15.22
N LEU A 266 -2.10 20.91 16.17
CA LEU A 266 -3.08 21.97 15.87
C LEU A 266 -2.45 23.20 15.20
N LEU A 267 -1.22 23.56 15.59
CA LEU A 267 -0.46 24.64 14.95
C LEU A 267 -0.11 24.27 13.49
N ILE A 268 0.30 23.03 13.25
CA ILE A 268 0.61 22.49 11.92
C ILE A 268 -0.66 22.42 11.04
N VAL A 269 -1.80 22.00 11.60
CA VAL A 269 -3.11 22.07 10.93
C VAL A 269 -3.43 23.52 10.53
N GLY A 270 -3.30 24.47 11.45
CA GLY A 270 -3.55 25.89 11.19
C GLY A 270 -2.68 26.45 10.06
N ILE A 271 -1.37 26.20 10.11
CA ILE A 271 -0.41 26.59 9.06
C ILE A 271 -0.74 25.91 7.73
N GLY A 272 -1.09 24.62 7.73
CA GLY A 272 -1.47 23.87 6.54
C GLY A 272 -2.73 24.42 5.86
N VAL A 273 -3.78 24.72 6.63
CA VAL A 273 -5.00 25.39 6.14
C VAL A 273 -4.64 26.78 5.58
N LEU A 274 -3.89 27.59 6.34
CA LEU A 274 -3.55 28.96 5.97
C LEU A 274 -2.79 29.01 4.63
N ILE A 275 -1.76 28.18 4.47
CA ILE A 275 -1.01 28.04 3.21
C ILE A 275 -1.93 27.56 2.09
N LYS A 276 -2.76 26.54 2.33
CA LYS A 276 -3.66 25.97 1.31
C LYS A 276 -4.71 26.97 0.79
N LEU A 277 -5.18 27.87 1.65
CA LEU A 277 -6.15 28.91 1.29
C LEU A 277 -5.48 30.09 0.57
N ILE A 278 -4.42 30.67 1.16
CA ILE A 278 -3.78 31.91 0.69
C ILE A 278 -2.88 31.70 -0.55
N ALA A 279 -2.31 30.51 -0.75
CA ALA A 279 -1.33 30.28 -1.80
C ALA A 279 -1.89 30.46 -3.23
N ASN A 280 -1.36 31.42 -3.98
CA ASN A 280 -1.79 31.68 -5.37
C ASN A 280 -1.35 30.62 -6.40
N THR A 281 -0.42 29.70 -6.08
CA THR A 281 0.05 28.67 -7.03
C THR A 281 -0.40 27.26 -6.65
N LYS A 282 -0.72 26.44 -7.65
CA LYS A 282 -1.12 25.02 -7.45
C LYS A 282 -0.09 24.25 -6.62
N LYS A 283 1.21 24.47 -6.86
CA LYS A 283 2.31 23.82 -6.10
C LYS A 283 2.26 24.18 -4.61
N LEU A 284 2.09 25.45 -4.27
CA LEU A 284 1.99 25.88 -2.87
C LEU A 284 0.68 25.39 -2.21
N LYS A 285 -0.45 25.34 -2.92
CA LYS A 285 -1.68 24.70 -2.40
C LYS A 285 -1.51 23.20 -2.13
N ASN A 286 -0.71 22.50 -2.95
CA ASN A 286 -0.36 21.09 -2.72
C ASN A 286 0.56 20.92 -1.50
N ILE A 287 1.55 21.79 -1.33
CA ILE A 287 2.42 21.82 -0.13
C ILE A 287 1.59 22.11 1.13
N GLY A 288 0.71 23.12 1.13
CA GLY A 288 -0.20 23.41 2.24
C GLY A 288 -1.15 22.23 2.55
N SER A 289 -1.64 21.54 1.52
CA SER A 289 -2.42 20.30 1.70
C SER A 289 -1.60 19.16 2.31
N GLY A 290 -0.31 19.07 2.00
CA GLY A 290 0.61 18.10 2.60
C GLY A 290 0.90 18.40 4.06
N ILE A 291 1.17 19.67 4.40
CA ILE A 291 1.34 20.15 5.79
C ILE A 291 0.06 19.95 6.60
N LEU A 292 -1.10 20.21 6.00
CA LEU A 292 -2.40 19.95 6.62
C LEU A 292 -2.60 18.45 6.90
N GLY A 293 -2.25 17.57 5.95
CA GLY A 293 -2.26 16.12 6.17
C GLY A 293 -1.35 15.69 7.31
N PHE A 294 -0.13 16.23 7.36
CA PHE A 294 0.83 16.00 8.45
C PHE A 294 0.28 16.43 9.81
N GLY A 295 -0.38 17.58 9.91
CA GLY A 295 -1.04 18.02 11.15
C GLY A 295 -2.22 17.14 11.57
N ILE A 296 -3.07 16.75 10.61
CA ILE A 296 -4.22 15.86 10.85
C ILE A 296 -3.76 14.46 11.28
N LEU A 297 -2.63 13.97 10.76
CA LEU A 297 -1.99 12.72 11.15
C LEU A 297 -1.67 12.71 12.65
N PHE A 298 -0.98 13.74 13.15
CA PHE A 298 -0.68 13.86 14.58
C PHE A 298 -1.90 14.13 15.44
N LEU A 299 -2.92 14.84 14.94
CA LEU A 299 -4.19 15.02 15.67
C LEU A 299 -4.93 13.68 15.84
N GLY A 300 -4.91 12.82 14.81
CA GLY A 300 -5.43 11.45 14.91
C GLY A 300 -4.64 10.60 15.90
N MET A 301 -3.31 10.69 15.85
CA MET A 301 -2.40 10.02 16.80
C MET A 301 -2.63 10.45 18.25
N TRP A 302 -2.81 11.76 18.50
CA TRP A 302 -3.16 12.32 19.80
C TRP A 302 -4.48 11.73 20.32
N LEU A 303 -5.53 11.72 19.48
CA LEU A 303 -6.84 11.20 19.88
C LEU A 303 -6.79 9.70 20.20
N MET A 304 -6.04 8.89 19.44
CA MET A 304 -5.82 7.48 19.77
C MET A 304 -5.06 7.32 21.10
N SER A 305 -4.02 8.12 21.30
CA SER A 305 -3.15 8.11 22.49
C SER A 305 -3.92 8.46 23.77
N ASP A 306 -4.77 9.49 23.74
CA ASP A 306 -5.65 9.89 24.83
C ASP A 306 -6.71 8.80 25.12
N SER A 307 -7.37 8.30 24.07
CA SER A 307 -8.39 7.24 24.17
C SER A 307 -7.88 5.92 24.74
N MET A 308 -6.58 5.63 24.57
CA MET A 308 -5.91 4.45 25.12
C MET A 308 -5.42 4.63 26.56
N PHE A 309 -5.36 5.85 27.11
CA PHE A 309 -4.82 6.11 28.44
C PHE A 309 -5.49 5.26 29.56
N PRO A 310 -6.83 5.05 29.60
CA PRO A 310 -7.47 4.23 30.64
C PRO A 310 -7.07 2.75 30.65
N LEU A 311 -6.47 2.26 29.55
CA LEU A 311 -6.02 0.87 29.43
C LEU A 311 -4.75 0.57 30.23
N ARG A 312 -3.93 1.59 30.54
CA ARG A 312 -2.71 1.46 31.37
C ARG A 312 -2.97 0.80 32.73
N THR A 313 -4.21 0.87 33.22
CA THR A 313 -4.63 0.34 34.52
C THR A 313 -5.78 -0.69 34.39
N TYR A 314 -6.08 -1.15 33.16
CA TYR A 314 -7.15 -2.12 32.92
C TYR A 314 -6.57 -3.53 32.78
N LYS A 315 -6.54 -4.27 33.89
CA LYS A 315 -5.79 -5.54 34.00
C LYS A 315 -6.06 -6.55 32.87
N PRO A 316 -7.29 -6.82 32.41
CA PRO A 316 -7.52 -7.77 31.31
C PRO A 316 -6.84 -7.38 29.99
N PHE A 317 -6.56 -6.09 29.76
CA PHE A 317 -5.78 -5.65 28.61
C PHE A 317 -4.27 -5.78 28.86
N ILE A 318 -3.78 -5.50 30.07
CA ILE A 318 -2.37 -5.74 30.44
C ILE A 318 -2.04 -7.24 30.29
N ASP A 319 -2.89 -8.12 30.81
CA ASP A 319 -2.72 -9.57 30.73
C ASP A 319 -2.79 -10.08 29.26
N LEU A 320 -3.54 -9.40 28.38
CA LEU A 320 -3.54 -9.65 26.93
C LEU A 320 -2.23 -9.21 26.26
N LEU A 321 -1.65 -8.08 26.68
CA LEU A 321 -0.40 -7.55 26.11
C LEU A 321 0.80 -8.46 26.38
N LEU A 322 0.83 -9.16 27.53
CA LEU A 322 1.86 -10.17 27.83
C LEU A 322 1.89 -11.31 26.79
N HIS A 323 0.76 -11.62 26.16
CA HIS A 323 0.72 -12.62 25.08
C HIS A 323 1.37 -12.12 23.77
N LEU A 324 1.61 -10.81 23.61
CA LEU A 324 2.32 -10.23 22.46
C LEU A 324 3.84 -10.34 22.59
N GLU A 325 4.38 -10.67 23.76
CA GLU A 325 5.80 -10.95 23.95
C GLU A 325 6.24 -12.26 23.26
N ASN A 326 5.28 -13.15 22.92
CA ASN A 326 5.54 -14.29 22.06
C ASN A 326 5.86 -13.81 20.62
N PRO A 327 7.09 -14.02 20.10
CA PRO A 327 7.48 -13.46 18.81
C PRO A 327 6.65 -13.95 17.62
N ILE A 328 6.20 -15.20 17.66
CA ILE A 328 5.40 -15.81 16.58
C ILE A 328 4.03 -15.14 16.53
N MET A 329 3.41 -14.92 17.70
CA MET A 329 2.11 -14.26 17.80
C MET A 329 2.18 -12.80 17.35
N GLY A 330 3.20 -12.05 17.78
CA GLY A 330 3.41 -10.67 17.32
C GLY A 330 3.67 -10.57 15.81
N ILE A 331 4.49 -11.46 15.24
CA ILE A 331 4.72 -11.52 13.79
C ILE A 331 3.41 -11.83 13.03
N LEU A 332 2.60 -12.77 13.52
CA LEU A 332 1.34 -13.13 12.88
C LEU A 332 0.33 -11.98 12.92
N ILE A 333 0.14 -11.36 14.09
CA ILE A 333 -0.75 -10.20 14.27
C ILE A 333 -0.32 -9.04 13.35
N GLY A 334 0.98 -8.70 13.35
CA GLY A 334 1.48 -7.62 12.49
C GLY A 334 1.35 -7.91 11.00
N THR A 335 1.50 -9.17 10.59
CA THR A 335 1.29 -9.60 9.20
C THR A 335 -0.17 -9.43 8.79
N VAL A 336 -1.10 -9.99 9.58
CA VAL A 336 -2.55 -9.95 9.29
C VAL A 336 -3.07 -8.51 9.28
N PHE A 337 -2.73 -7.71 10.29
CA PHE A 337 -3.25 -6.34 10.41
C PHE A 337 -2.74 -5.44 9.27
N THR A 338 -1.44 -5.53 8.93
CA THR A 338 -0.89 -4.79 7.79
C THR A 338 -1.41 -5.29 6.45
N ALA A 339 -1.72 -6.59 6.29
CA ALA A 339 -2.34 -7.12 5.08
C ALA A 339 -3.78 -6.61 4.87
N LEU A 340 -4.55 -6.49 5.96
CA LEU A 340 -5.93 -6.01 5.93
C LEU A 340 -6.02 -4.50 5.66
N ILE A 341 -5.16 -3.68 6.29
CA ILE A 341 -5.14 -2.22 6.08
C ILE A 341 -4.31 -1.82 4.85
N GLN A 342 -3.44 -2.70 4.35
CA GLN A 342 -2.51 -2.47 3.23
C GLN A 342 -1.52 -1.31 3.47
N SER A 343 -1.31 -0.93 4.74
CA SER A 343 -0.40 0.15 5.15
C SER A 343 0.38 -0.21 6.42
N SER A 344 1.65 -0.56 6.24
CA SER A 344 2.58 -0.82 7.35
C SER A 344 2.85 0.44 8.19
N GLY A 345 2.85 1.62 7.57
CA GLY A 345 3.00 2.89 8.26
C GLY A 345 1.84 3.20 9.22
N ALA A 346 0.61 2.80 8.87
CA ALA A 346 -0.54 2.92 9.76
C ALA A 346 -0.41 2.00 10.97
N PHE A 347 -0.10 0.72 10.75
CA PHE A 347 0.05 -0.22 11.86
C PHE A 347 1.25 0.11 12.75
N ILE A 348 2.40 0.49 12.19
CA ILE A 348 3.57 0.92 12.99
C ILE A 348 3.25 2.23 13.75
N GLY A 349 2.39 3.10 13.22
CA GLY A 349 1.84 4.23 13.97
C GLY A 349 1.08 3.80 15.23
N ILE A 350 0.23 2.77 15.14
CA ILE A 350 -0.48 2.19 16.30
C ILE A 350 0.52 1.59 17.30
N VAL A 351 1.52 0.84 16.83
CA VAL A 351 2.58 0.26 17.68
C VAL A 351 3.37 1.36 18.40
N ILE A 352 3.65 2.49 17.75
CA ILE A 352 4.31 3.65 18.37
C ILE A 352 3.39 4.35 19.40
N VAL A 353 2.07 4.42 19.18
CA VAL A 353 1.11 4.94 20.17
C VAL A 353 0.99 4.03 21.39
N LEU A 354 0.96 2.71 21.20
CA LEU A 354 1.03 1.76 22.31
C LEU A 354 2.34 1.91 23.10
N GLY A 355 3.46 2.12 22.40
CA GLY A 355 4.76 2.38 23.01
C GLY A 355 4.83 3.71 23.79
N SER A 356 4.30 4.81 23.25
CA SER A 356 4.25 6.10 23.96
C SER A 356 3.30 6.07 25.16
N GLN A 357 2.31 5.18 25.15
CA GLN A 357 1.45 4.90 26.29
C GLN A 357 2.02 3.87 27.29
N GLY A 358 3.22 3.33 27.06
CA GLY A 358 3.82 2.31 27.93
C GLY A 358 3.05 0.99 27.96
N LEU A 359 2.23 0.74 26.94
CA LEU A 359 1.36 -0.44 26.84
C LEU A 359 2.06 -1.65 26.21
N ILE A 360 3.24 -1.47 25.63
CA ILE A 360 4.08 -2.57 25.10
C ILE A 360 5.55 -2.31 25.41
N THR A 361 6.33 -3.40 25.46
CA THR A 361 7.80 -3.38 25.51
C THR A 361 8.40 -3.23 24.10
N LEU A 362 9.71 -2.93 24.00
CA LEU A 362 10.42 -2.95 22.71
C LEU A 362 10.46 -4.38 22.13
N GLU A 363 10.58 -5.36 23.04
CA GLU A 363 10.55 -6.80 22.80
C GLU A 363 9.23 -7.26 22.17
N ALA A 364 8.08 -6.70 22.57
CA ALA A 364 6.79 -6.95 21.92
C ALA A 364 6.61 -6.13 20.61
N ALA A 365 7.16 -4.92 20.55
CA ALA A 365 7.06 -4.06 19.37
C ALA A 365 7.84 -4.60 18.15
N ILE A 366 9.01 -5.22 18.36
CA ILE A 366 9.85 -5.79 17.29
C ILE A 366 9.12 -6.90 16.51
N PRO A 367 8.51 -7.94 17.11
CA PRO A 367 7.63 -8.91 16.46
C PRO A 367 6.54 -8.29 15.59
N LEU A 368 5.80 -7.32 16.14
CA LEU A 368 4.71 -6.64 15.42
C LEU A 368 5.26 -5.89 14.18
N LEU A 369 6.41 -5.24 14.32
CA LEU A 369 7.13 -4.57 13.24
C LEU A 369 7.67 -5.56 12.19
N LEU A 370 8.24 -6.70 12.59
CA LEU A 370 8.68 -7.76 11.69
C LEU A 370 7.51 -8.32 10.87
N GLY A 371 6.39 -8.61 11.54
CA GLY A 371 5.13 -9.01 10.91
C GLY A 371 4.60 -7.95 9.94
N SER A 372 4.60 -6.68 10.35
CA SER A 372 4.19 -5.56 9.50
C SER A 372 4.96 -5.51 8.18
N ASN A 373 6.28 -5.74 8.24
CA ASN A 373 7.12 -5.77 7.05
C ASN A 373 6.77 -6.95 6.12
N LEU A 374 6.39 -8.12 6.65
CA LEU A 374 5.85 -9.24 5.85
C LEU A 374 4.46 -8.93 5.28
N GLY A 375 3.56 -8.32 6.03
CA GLY A 375 2.21 -7.96 5.57
C GLY A 375 2.19 -7.12 4.29
N THR A 376 3.22 -6.30 4.04
CA THR A 376 3.35 -5.53 2.77
C THR A 376 3.52 -6.39 1.52
N SER A 377 3.98 -7.64 1.64
CA SER A 377 4.19 -8.52 0.47
C SER A 377 2.87 -8.94 -0.17
N ILE A 378 1.79 -9.06 0.62
CA ILE A 378 0.47 -9.51 0.15
C ILE A 378 -0.09 -8.56 -0.91
N THR A 379 0.14 -7.24 -0.78
CA THR A 379 -0.23 -6.25 -1.80
C THR A 379 0.49 -6.50 -3.15
N ALA A 380 1.76 -6.91 -3.10
CA ALA A 380 2.53 -7.25 -4.31
C ALA A 380 2.08 -8.59 -4.92
N ILE A 381 1.80 -9.60 -4.08
CA ILE A 381 1.24 -10.88 -4.51
C ILE A 381 -0.08 -10.66 -5.25
N LEU A 382 -1.03 -9.93 -4.64
CA LEU A 382 -2.34 -9.61 -5.21
C LEU A 382 -2.23 -8.88 -6.57
N ALA A 383 -1.31 -7.93 -6.71
CA ALA A 383 -1.08 -7.24 -7.97
C ALA A 383 -0.47 -8.12 -9.07
N SER A 384 0.21 -9.21 -8.70
CA SER A 384 0.88 -10.13 -9.64
C SER A 384 0.02 -11.30 -10.12
N ILE A 385 -1.18 -11.55 -9.58
CA ILE A 385 -1.97 -12.77 -9.86
C ILE A 385 -2.19 -12.98 -11.37
N ASN A 386 -2.60 -11.92 -12.08
CA ASN A 386 -2.86 -11.93 -13.52
C ASN A 386 -1.74 -11.29 -14.35
N SER A 387 -0.52 -11.20 -13.83
CA SER A 387 0.65 -10.69 -14.56
C SER A 387 1.52 -11.80 -15.17
N SER A 388 2.48 -11.38 -16.00
CA SER A 388 3.56 -12.20 -16.56
C SER A 388 4.41 -12.88 -15.49
N ARG A 389 5.20 -13.88 -15.91
CA ARG A 389 6.05 -14.65 -14.99
C ARG A 389 7.15 -13.79 -14.36
N GLU A 390 7.69 -12.81 -15.09
CA GLU A 390 8.62 -11.81 -14.54
C GLU A 390 7.97 -10.94 -13.46
N ALA A 391 6.77 -10.40 -13.71
CA ALA A 391 6.04 -9.61 -12.72
C ALA A 391 5.63 -10.44 -11.48
N LYS A 392 5.47 -11.77 -11.62
CA LYS A 392 5.33 -12.72 -10.51
C LYS A 392 6.65 -12.98 -9.77
N ARG A 393 7.80 -13.01 -10.47
CA ARG A 393 9.14 -13.04 -9.84
C ARG A 393 9.36 -11.82 -8.93
N VAL A 394 8.91 -10.62 -9.32
CA VAL A 394 8.96 -9.40 -8.48
C VAL A 394 8.23 -9.60 -7.14
N ALA A 395 7.00 -10.09 -7.16
CA ALA A 395 6.20 -10.32 -5.95
C ALA A 395 6.76 -11.45 -5.06
N LEU A 396 7.23 -12.54 -5.68
CA LEU A 396 7.90 -13.64 -4.99
C LEU A 396 9.21 -13.16 -4.32
N ALA A 397 10.00 -12.32 -5.00
CA ALA A 397 11.21 -11.74 -4.46
C ALA A 397 10.97 -10.85 -3.24
N HIS A 398 10.00 -9.93 -3.31
CA HIS A 398 9.61 -9.09 -2.18
C HIS A 398 9.21 -9.98 -0.98
N SER A 399 8.40 -11.01 -1.23
CA SER A 399 7.95 -11.95 -0.19
C SER A 399 9.13 -12.68 0.47
N ILE A 400 10.03 -13.25 -0.33
CA ILE A 400 11.22 -13.97 0.16
C ILE A 400 12.14 -13.03 0.95
N PHE A 401 12.37 -11.79 0.50
CA PHE A 401 13.22 -10.83 1.22
C PHE A 401 12.63 -10.47 2.60
N LYS A 402 11.30 -10.38 2.75
CA LYS A 402 10.66 -10.16 4.05
C LYS A 402 10.75 -11.39 4.96
N ILE A 403 10.56 -12.59 4.42
CA ILE A 403 10.70 -13.86 5.17
C ILE A 403 12.16 -14.05 5.64
N LEU A 404 13.15 -13.81 4.78
CA LEU A 404 14.56 -13.85 5.17
C LEU A 404 14.90 -12.81 6.26
N GLY A 405 14.30 -11.62 6.20
CA GLY A 405 14.42 -10.63 7.27
C GLY A 405 13.85 -11.12 8.60
N ILE A 406 12.68 -11.77 8.60
CA ILE A 406 12.11 -12.39 9.81
C ILE A 406 13.05 -13.47 10.35
N ILE A 407 13.49 -14.41 9.49
CA ILE A 407 14.39 -15.50 9.90
C ILE A 407 15.71 -14.96 10.48
N LEU A 408 16.25 -13.88 9.92
CA LEU A 408 17.48 -13.25 10.40
C LEU A 408 17.32 -12.62 11.79
N PHE A 409 16.19 -11.96 12.09
CA PHE A 409 16.03 -11.16 13.31
C PHE A 409 15.26 -11.83 14.44
N ALA A 410 14.38 -12.80 14.15
CA ALA A 410 13.47 -13.37 15.14
C ALA A 410 14.17 -14.19 16.24
N TRP A 411 15.33 -14.78 15.95
CA TRP A 411 16.08 -15.62 16.90
C TRP A 411 16.79 -14.85 18.02
N TRP A 412 17.00 -13.54 17.86
CA TRP A 412 17.79 -12.71 18.79
C TRP A 412 17.10 -11.38 19.16
N ILE A 413 15.77 -11.37 19.23
CA ILE A 413 14.97 -10.18 19.51
C ILE A 413 15.43 -9.40 20.76
N PRO A 414 15.76 -10.02 21.91
CA PRO A 414 16.25 -9.28 23.08
C PRO A 414 17.58 -8.57 22.80
N SER A 415 18.58 -9.28 22.27
CA SER A 415 19.89 -8.71 21.92
C SER A 415 19.78 -7.63 20.83
N TYR A 416 18.78 -7.72 19.96
CA TYR A 416 18.46 -6.69 18.98
C TYR A 416 17.77 -5.48 19.62
N ALA A 417 16.88 -5.67 20.60
CA ALA A 417 16.31 -4.58 21.39
C ALA A 417 17.42 -3.82 22.15
N ASP A 418 18.40 -4.52 22.73
CA ASP A 418 19.55 -3.92 23.43
C ASP A 418 20.49 -3.15 22.48
N LEU A 419 20.71 -3.67 21.26
CA LEU A 419 21.40 -2.93 20.21
C LEU A 419 20.68 -1.61 19.89
N ILE A 420 19.36 -1.64 19.78
CA ILE A 420 18.55 -0.44 19.52
C ILE A 420 18.53 0.53 20.70
N ARG A 421 18.48 0.03 21.95
CA ARG A 421 18.67 0.86 23.17
C ARG A 421 20.03 1.58 23.14
N THR A 422 21.09 0.88 22.74
CA THR A 422 22.47 1.43 22.65
C THR A 422 22.56 2.58 21.64
N PHE A 423 21.92 2.46 20.47
CA PHE A 423 21.88 3.53 19.45
C PHE A 423 20.75 4.57 19.66
N SER A 424 19.90 4.37 20.67
CA SER A 424 18.75 5.24 20.96
C SER A 424 18.53 5.34 22.48
N PRO A 425 19.54 5.81 23.24
CA PRO A 425 19.48 5.88 24.69
C PRO A 425 18.38 6.83 25.15
N ALA A 426 17.80 6.55 26.32
CA ALA A 426 16.81 7.43 26.91
C ALA A 426 17.43 8.77 27.31
N THR A 427 16.86 9.87 26.81
CA THR A 427 17.29 11.23 27.19
C THR A 427 16.62 11.63 28.52
N GLY A 428 16.93 10.89 29.57
CA GLY A 428 16.50 11.12 30.95
C GLY A 428 17.63 10.72 31.91
N PHE A 429 17.83 11.46 33.00
CA PHE A 429 18.99 11.30 33.88
C PHE A 429 18.79 10.19 34.93
N ASP A 430 18.34 9.01 34.50
CA ASP A 430 18.41 7.79 35.29
C ASP A 430 18.52 6.56 34.37
N ILE A 431 19.61 5.80 34.54
CA ILE A 431 19.94 4.59 33.79
C ILE A 431 19.37 3.34 34.49
N THR A 432 18.84 3.49 35.72
CA THR A 432 18.33 2.39 36.55
C THR A 432 16.80 2.24 36.53
N SER A 433 16.07 3.27 36.06
CA SER A 433 14.60 3.26 35.92
C SER A 433 14.15 2.59 34.60
N PRO A 434 13.41 1.46 34.62
CA PRO A 434 12.87 0.82 33.41
C PRO A 434 11.81 1.66 32.68
N ASP A 435 11.16 2.58 33.41
CA ASP A 435 9.93 3.28 33.01
C ASP A 435 10.13 4.51 32.10
N ASN A 436 11.26 4.58 31.37
CA ASN A 436 11.56 5.66 30.42
C ASN A 436 10.77 5.53 29.09
N PHE A 437 9.43 5.46 29.18
CA PHE A 437 8.48 5.32 28.05
C PHE A 437 8.69 6.38 26.94
N ASP A 438 9.20 7.55 27.31
CA ASP A 438 9.53 8.66 26.41
C ASP A 438 10.51 8.29 25.27
N ALA A 439 11.40 7.32 25.51
CA ALA A 439 12.37 6.86 24.51
C ALA A 439 11.81 5.79 23.56
N LEU A 440 10.76 5.06 23.96
CA LEU A 440 10.29 3.88 23.26
C LEU A 440 9.76 4.17 21.84
N PRO A 441 9.01 5.27 21.57
CA PRO A 441 8.66 5.68 20.20
C PRO A 441 9.86 5.80 19.26
N ARG A 442 10.96 6.41 19.74
CA ARG A 442 12.21 6.56 18.98
C ARG A 442 12.88 5.20 18.77
N GLN A 443 12.91 4.34 19.78
CA GLN A 443 13.47 2.99 19.69
C GLN A 443 12.71 2.13 18.66
N ILE A 444 11.37 2.16 18.65
CA ILE A 444 10.55 1.42 17.66
C ILE A 444 10.83 1.89 16.22
N ALA A 445 10.88 3.21 15.98
CA ALA A 445 11.22 3.74 14.66
C ALA A 445 12.68 3.47 14.25
N ASN A 446 13.61 3.50 15.21
CA ASN A 446 15.02 3.17 14.97
C ASN A 446 15.19 1.67 14.67
N ALA A 447 14.48 0.78 15.35
CA ALA A 447 14.40 -0.63 14.98
C ALA A 447 13.92 -0.79 13.53
N HIS A 448 12.88 -0.07 13.10
CA HIS A 448 12.39 -0.18 11.72
C HIS A 448 13.45 0.25 10.70
N THR A 449 14.19 1.32 10.98
CA THR A 449 15.31 1.79 10.15
C THR A 449 16.47 0.80 10.13
N PHE A 450 16.97 0.35 11.28
CA PHE A 450 18.08 -0.60 11.37
C PHE A 450 17.77 -1.93 10.69
N PHE A 451 16.57 -2.50 10.90
CA PHE A 451 16.12 -3.74 10.26
C PHE A 451 16.24 -3.66 8.73
N ASN A 452 15.66 -2.62 8.11
CA ASN A 452 15.65 -2.49 6.66
C ASN A 452 17.03 -2.13 6.08
N ILE A 453 17.88 -1.40 6.82
CA ILE A 453 19.25 -1.10 6.41
C ILE A 453 20.12 -2.37 6.46
N ILE A 454 20.12 -3.11 7.57
CA ILE A 454 20.92 -4.34 7.72
C ILE A 454 20.49 -5.40 6.71
N LEU A 455 19.18 -5.61 6.53
CA LEU A 455 18.63 -6.52 5.53
C LEU A 455 19.06 -6.14 4.10
N THR A 456 19.11 -4.83 3.80
CA THR A 456 19.61 -4.35 2.50
C THR A 456 21.11 -4.57 2.34
N ILE A 457 21.92 -4.29 3.36
CA ILE A 457 23.38 -4.51 3.33
C ILE A 457 23.71 -6.00 3.08
N ILE A 458 22.93 -6.92 3.65
CA ILE A 458 23.12 -8.37 3.48
C ILE A 458 22.65 -8.86 2.11
N LEU A 459 21.49 -8.41 1.63
CA LEU A 459 20.91 -8.92 0.37
C LEU A 459 21.48 -8.25 -0.90
N LEU A 460 21.93 -6.99 -0.83
CA LEU A 460 22.46 -6.24 -1.97
C LEU A 460 23.70 -6.85 -2.65
N PRO A 461 24.71 -7.40 -1.96
CA PRO A 461 25.81 -8.13 -2.62
C PRO A 461 25.31 -9.43 -3.27
N GLY A 462 24.41 -10.15 -2.61
CA GLY A 462 23.82 -11.40 -3.08
C GLY A 462 22.71 -11.26 -4.13
N ILE A 463 22.35 -10.05 -4.55
CA ILE A 463 21.11 -9.77 -5.30
C ILE A 463 21.00 -10.53 -6.64
N ASN A 464 22.12 -10.76 -7.33
CA ASN A 464 22.17 -11.54 -8.57
C ASN A 464 22.00 -13.06 -8.31
N ILE A 465 22.41 -13.54 -7.14
CA ILE A 465 22.21 -14.94 -6.72
C ILE A 465 20.74 -15.12 -6.34
N ALA A 466 20.16 -14.18 -5.59
CA ALA A 466 18.73 -14.16 -5.30
C ALA A 466 17.89 -14.15 -6.58
N ALA A 467 18.22 -13.29 -7.56
CA ALA A 467 17.56 -13.28 -8.86
C ALA A 467 17.57 -14.68 -9.52
N LYS A 468 18.75 -15.32 -9.63
CA LYS A 468 18.89 -16.66 -10.20
C LYS A 468 18.10 -17.73 -9.42
N LEU A 469 18.07 -17.65 -8.09
CA LEU A 469 17.29 -18.58 -7.25
C LEU A 469 15.78 -18.39 -7.45
N ILE A 470 15.31 -17.15 -7.54
CA ILE A 470 13.89 -16.83 -7.74
C ILE A 470 13.45 -17.22 -9.16
N THR A 471 14.29 -16.98 -10.17
CA THR A 471 14.11 -17.53 -11.52
C THR A 471 14.14 -19.07 -11.52
N LYS A 472 14.91 -19.74 -10.66
CA LYS A 472 14.85 -21.22 -10.54
C LYS A 472 13.58 -21.72 -9.83
N MET A 473 13.09 -21.01 -8.82
CA MET A 473 11.84 -21.35 -8.10
C MET A 473 10.60 -21.11 -8.95
N LEU A 474 10.62 -20.05 -9.77
CA LEU A 474 9.61 -19.74 -10.76
C LEU A 474 10.31 -19.68 -12.13
N PRO A 475 10.60 -20.84 -12.76
CA PRO A 475 11.27 -20.93 -14.08
C PRO A 475 10.45 -20.23 -15.15
N ASP A 476 10.98 -20.12 -16.36
CA ASP A 476 10.11 -19.76 -17.49
C ASP A 476 9.21 -20.97 -17.79
N ILE A 477 8.01 -20.74 -18.34
CA ILE A 477 7.35 -21.86 -19.02
C ILE A 477 8.17 -21.98 -20.30
N PRO A 478 8.76 -23.15 -20.62
CA PRO A 478 9.19 -23.35 -21.99
C PRO A 478 7.93 -23.15 -22.83
N GLU A 479 7.99 -22.18 -23.74
CA GLU A 479 7.07 -22.21 -24.89
C GLU A 479 7.17 -23.63 -25.44
N GLU A 480 6.05 -24.35 -25.52
CA GLU A 480 6.09 -25.69 -26.08
C GLU A 480 6.66 -25.53 -27.49
N GLU A 481 7.76 -26.25 -27.77
CA GLU A 481 8.35 -26.30 -29.11
C GLU A 481 7.44 -27.17 -29.98
N GLU A 482 6.24 -26.65 -30.24
CA GLU A 482 5.42 -27.02 -31.39
C GLU A 482 6.33 -27.00 -32.62
N GLU A 483 6.26 -28.05 -33.44
CA GLU A 483 7.07 -28.16 -34.65
C GLU A 483 6.82 -26.90 -35.51
N GLU A 484 7.84 -26.04 -35.67
CA GLU A 484 7.66 -24.67 -36.17
C GLU A 484 6.96 -24.60 -37.55
N HIS A 485 5.62 -24.50 -37.51
CA HIS A 485 4.74 -24.38 -38.66
C HIS A 485 4.96 -23.04 -39.39
N PHE A 486 5.32 -22.02 -38.62
CA PHE A 486 5.69 -20.69 -39.09
C PHE A 486 7.17 -20.44 -38.85
N LYS A 487 7.82 -19.69 -39.74
CA LYS A 487 9.26 -19.36 -39.66
C LYS A 487 9.53 -17.90 -40.05
N THR A 488 10.57 -17.33 -39.45
CA THR A 488 11.14 -16.04 -39.85
C THR A 488 11.93 -16.19 -41.15
N LYS A 489 11.97 -15.15 -41.98
CA LYS A 489 12.65 -15.16 -43.28
C LYS A 489 13.98 -14.38 -43.27
N TYR A 490 14.09 -13.37 -42.41
CA TYR A 490 15.22 -12.43 -42.39
C TYR A 490 15.94 -12.37 -41.04
N LEU A 491 15.40 -13.00 -39.98
CA LEU A 491 16.02 -12.96 -38.64
C LEU A 491 16.98 -14.15 -38.48
N GLU A 492 18.28 -13.85 -38.39
CA GLU A 492 19.37 -14.83 -38.22
C GLU A 492 20.20 -14.43 -36.99
N ASP A 493 20.32 -15.32 -36.00
CA ASP A 493 20.95 -15.00 -34.70
C ASP A 493 22.44 -14.61 -34.83
N ASP A 494 23.19 -15.22 -35.76
CA ASP A 494 24.62 -14.91 -35.97
C ASP A 494 24.85 -13.43 -36.38
N LEU A 495 23.88 -12.82 -37.05
CA LEU A 495 23.96 -11.44 -37.56
C LEU A 495 23.72 -10.38 -36.48
N ILE A 496 23.30 -10.75 -35.26
CA ILE A 496 23.09 -9.84 -34.12
C ILE A 496 24.38 -9.06 -33.78
N SER A 497 25.52 -9.74 -33.95
CA SER A 497 26.88 -9.17 -33.86
C SER A 497 27.14 -7.99 -34.82
N THR A 498 26.26 -7.77 -35.81
CA THR A 498 26.29 -6.66 -36.77
C THR A 498 25.01 -5.82 -36.73
N PRO A 499 24.79 -4.97 -35.70
CA PRO A 499 23.51 -4.30 -35.45
C PRO A 499 22.89 -3.54 -36.64
N ALA A 500 23.69 -2.96 -37.54
CA ALA A 500 23.17 -2.27 -38.73
C ALA A 500 22.46 -3.22 -39.72
N LEU A 501 23.03 -4.42 -39.91
CA LEU A 501 22.44 -5.44 -40.78
C LEU A 501 21.24 -6.10 -40.07
N ALA A 502 21.37 -6.43 -38.79
CA ALA A 502 20.31 -7.02 -37.98
C ALA A 502 19.05 -6.13 -37.91
N LEU A 503 19.19 -4.81 -37.72
CA LEU A 503 18.06 -3.86 -37.72
C LEU A 503 17.44 -3.73 -39.12
N SER A 504 18.25 -3.68 -40.19
CA SER A 504 17.78 -3.63 -41.58
C SER A 504 16.97 -4.89 -41.97
N LEU A 505 17.43 -6.07 -41.55
CA LEU A 505 16.74 -7.33 -41.75
C LEU A 505 15.46 -7.44 -40.91
N THR A 506 15.49 -6.93 -39.66
CA THR A 506 14.28 -6.84 -38.82
C THR A 506 13.22 -5.96 -39.47
N LYS A 507 13.62 -4.84 -40.06
CA LYS A 507 12.74 -3.96 -40.85
C LYS A 507 12.09 -4.71 -42.02
N ALA A 508 12.83 -5.58 -42.72
CA ALA A 508 12.30 -6.41 -43.80
C ALA A 508 11.28 -7.46 -43.29
N GLU A 509 11.51 -8.08 -42.13
CA GLU A 509 10.55 -9.01 -41.50
C GLU A 509 9.26 -8.28 -41.09
N ILE A 510 9.36 -7.08 -40.51
CA ILE A 510 8.21 -6.23 -40.16
C ILE A 510 7.41 -5.85 -41.42
N ILE A 511 8.08 -5.53 -42.54
CA ILE A 511 7.40 -5.27 -43.83
C ILE A 511 6.67 -6.53 -44.35
N ARG A 512 7.22 -7.73 -44.15
CA ARG A 512 6.55 -9.00 -44.50
C ARG A 512 5.28 -9.20 -43.66
N MET A 513 5.38 -8.99 -42.34
CA MET A 513 4.26 -9.08 -41.40
C MET A 513 3.16 -8.05 -41.72
N ALA A 514 3.53 -6.80 -41.99
CA ALA A 514 2.61 -5.74 -42.41
C ALA A 514 1.87 -6.07 -43.72
N SER A 515 2.56 -6.74 -44.65
CA SER A 515 1.97 -7.18 -45.92
C SER A 515 0.92 -8.27 -45.72
N LYS A 516 1.14 -9.22 -44.79
CA LYS A 516 0.15 -10.24 -44.41
C LYS A 516 -1.09 -9.61 -43.77
N VAL A 517 -0.89 -8.68 -42.83
CA VAL A 517 -1.99 -7.89 -42.25
C VAL A 517 -2.78 -7.15 -43.32
N LYS A 518 -2.12 -6.53 -44.30
CA LYS A 518 -2.82 -5.88 -45.43
C LYS A 518 -3.71 -6.86 -46.19
N THR A 519 -3.22 -8.06 -46.51
CA THR A 519 -4.00 -9.10 -47.17
C THR A 519 -5.21 -9.53 -46.32
N MET A 520 -5.06 -9.72 -45.01
CA MET A 520 -6.18 -10.02 -44.10
C MET A 520 -7.25 -8.90 -44.08
N ILE A 521 -6.84 -7.62 -44.20
CA ILE A 521 -7.80 -6.52 -44.39
C ILE A 521 -8.55 -6.73 -45.72
N GLU A 522 -7.84 -6.97 -46.82
CA GLU A 522 -8.46 -7.14 -48.16
C GLU A 522 -9.40 -8.37 -48.24
N GLU A 523 -9.16 -9.41 -47.44
CA GLU A 523 -9.96 -10.65 -47.39
C GLU A 523 -11.16 -10.59 -46.42
N ILE A 524 -11.06 -9.87 -45.28
CA ILE A 524 -12.09 -9.97 -44.22
C ILE A 524 -13.42 -9.32 -44.59
N LEU A 525 -13.43 -8.19 -45.31
CA LEU A 525 -14.70 -7.54 -45.66
C LEU A 525 -15.59 -8.41 -46.58
N PRO A 526 -15.09 -9.05 -47.65
CA PRO A 526 -15.86 -10.02 -48.44
C PRO A 526 -16.70 -11.00 -47.62
N MET A 527 -16.21 -11.46 -46.46
CA MET A 527 -16.90 -12.43 -45.60
C MET A 527 -18.18 -11.91 -44.93
N PHE A 528 -18.42 -10.60 -44.93
CA PHE A 528 -19.69 -10.00 -44.48
C PHE A 528 -20.81 -10.08 -45.54
N PHE A 529 -20.44 -10.31 -46.81
CA PHE A 529 -21.35 -10.33 -47.96
C PHE A 529 -21.46 -11.73 -48.59
N THR A 530 -20.35 -12.46 -48.65
CA THR A 530 -20.26 -13.83 -49.17
C THR A 530 -19.46 -14.64 -48.17
N TYR A 531 -20.17 -15.28 -47.23
CA TYR A 531 -19.55 -16.01 -46.14
C TYR A 531 -18.85 -17.27 -46.62
N SER A 532 -17.59 -17.45 -46.22
CA SER A 532 -16.88 -18.73 -46.28
C SER A 532 -16.22 -19.00 -44.93
N GLN A 533 -16.45 -20.19 -44.38
CA GLN A 533 -15.80 -20.61 -43.13
C GLN A 533 -14.30 -20.85 -43.36
N GLU A 534 -13.96 -21.56 -44.43
CA GLU A 534 -12.59 -21.82 -44.91
C GLU A 534 -11.75 -20.53 -44.96
N LYS A 535 -12.26 -19.47 -45.58
CA LYS A 535 -11.54 -18.18 -45.66
C LYS A 535 -11.46 -17.41 -44.34
N LEU A 536 -12.42 -17.59 -43.44
CA LEU A 536 -12.32 -17.02 -42.09
C LEU A 536 -11.29 -17.76 -41.25
N ASP A 537 -11.04 -19.03 -41.54
CA ASP A 537 -10.07 -19.84 -40.82
C ASP A 537 -8.65 -19.66 -41.42
N GLU A 538 -8.51 -19.45 -42.75
CA GLU A 538 -7.29 -18.88 -43.35
C GLU A 538 -6.86 -17.55 -42.70
N ILE A 539 -7.84 -16.69 -42.36
CA ILE A 539 -7.58 -15.40 -41.69
C ILE A 539 -7.14 -15.60 -40.23
N ILE A 540 -7.51 -16.71 -39.58
CA ILE A 540 -7.04 -17.06 -38.23
C ILE A 540 -5.60 -17.59 -38.31
N GLU A 541 -5.30 -18.52 -39.22
CA GLU A 541 -3.92 -19.02 -39.45
C GLU A 541 -2.95 -17.86 -39.79
N LYS A 542 -3.40 -16.90 -40.60
CA LYS A 542 -2.63 -15.69 -40.92
C LYS A 542 -2.37 -14.82 -39.67
N GLU A 543 -3.26 -14.80 -38.67
CA GLU A 543 -3.02 -14.13 -37.40
C GLU A 543 -2.01 -14.90 -36.53
N GLU A 544 -2.12 -16.22 -36.46
CA GLU A 544 -1.20 -17.06 -35.69
C GLU A 544 0.26 -16.90 -36.17
N GLU A 545 0.48 -16.77 -37.49
CA GLU A 545 1.79 -16.38 -38.03
C GLU A 545 2.20 -14.95 -37.62
N ILE A 546 1.28 -13.99 -37.54
CA ILE A 546 1.59 -12.61 -37.12
C ILE A 546 1.96 -12.54 -35.64
N ASP A 547 1.24 -13.23 -34.76
CA ASP A 547 1.55 -13.30 -33.33
C ASP A 547 2.92 -13.99 -33.13
N PHE A 548 3.20 -15.09 -33.85
CA PHE A 548 4.53 -15.73 -33.90
C PHE A 548 5.64 -14.75 -34.37
N LEU A 549 5.44 -14.05 -35.48
CA LEU A 549 6.44 -13.13 -36.03
C LEU A 549 6.65 -11.93 -35.11
N SER A 550 5.60 -11.36 -34.53
CA SER A 550 5.69 -10.29 -33.53
C SER A 550 6.54 -10.73 -32.33
N VAL A 551 6.35 -11.95 -31.82
CA VAL A 551 7.15 -12.52 -30.73
C VAL A 551 8.62 -12.69 -31.14
N LYS A 552 8.91 -13.25 -32.32
CA LYS A 552 10.28 -13.47 -32.81
C LYS A 552 11.01 -12.14 -33.11
N ILE A 553 10.35 -11.19 -33.78
CA ILE A 553 10.85 -9.82 -34.04
C ILE A 553 11.23 -9.12 -32.73
N ASN A 554 10.32 -9.08 -31.75
CA ASN A 554 10.58 -8.44 -30.47
C ASN A 554 11.64 -9.17 -29.64
N ARG A 555 11.78 -10.50 -29.80
CA ARG A 555 12.87 -11.30 -29.19
C ARG A 555 14.23 -10.95 -29.79
N TYR A 556 14.30 -10.83 -31.11
CA TYR A 556 15.52 -10.47 -31.85
C TYR A 556 15.98 -9.02 -31.54
N LEU A 557 15.06 -8.06 -31.55
CA LEU A 557 15.33 -6.66 -31.16
C LEU A 557 15.87 -6.55 -29.73
N ARG A 558 15.35 -7.34 -28.78
CA ARG A 558 15.89 -7.39 -27.41
C ARG A 558 17.31 -7.95 -27.34
N LYS A 559 17.69 -8.92 -28.18
CA LYS A 559 19.08 -9.41 -28.24
C LYS A 559 20.02 -8.33 -28.76
N ILE A 560 19.68 -7.69 -29.89
CA ILE A 560 20.47 -6.56 -30.44
C ILE A 560 20.68 -5.48 -29.36
N SER A 561 19.60 -5.08 -28.67
CA SER A 561 19.64 -4.08 -27.59
C SER A 561 20.48 -4.47 -26.37
N GLN A 562 20.83 -5.75 -26.20
CA GLN A 562 21.67 -6.22 -25.09
C GLN A 562 23.16 -6.25 -25.44
N GLU A 563 23.51 -6.42 -26.71
CA GLU A 563 24.90 -6.40 -27.19
C GLU A 563 25.34 -5.01 -27.67
N SER A 564 24.45 -4.21 -28.27
CA SER A 564 24.77 -2.87 -28.75
C SER A 564 24.70 -1.82 -27.62
N ILE A 565 25.84 -1.50 -27.01
CA ILE A 565 26.01 -0.46 -25.96
C ILE A 565 25.78 0.98 -26.51
N ILE A 566 25.49 1.13 -27.81
CA ILE A 566 25.45 2.42 -28.53
C ILE A 566 24.09 3.12 -28.33
N GLU A 567 24.08 4.09 -27.42
CA GLU A 567 22.94 4.95 -27.05
C GLU A 567 22.21 5.55 -28.28
N GLU A 568 22.98 5.88 -29.33
CA GLU A 568 22.54 6.47 -30.61
C GLU A 568 21.53 5.63 -31.44
N ARG A 569 21.33 4.34 -31.11
CA ARG A 569 20.39 3.45 -31.84
C ARG A 569 19.18 2.97 -31.03
N SER A 570 19.04 3.44 -29.79
CA SER A 570 17.90 3.10 -28.94
C SER A 570 16.56 3.51 -29.57
N ASP A 571 16.53 4.68 -30.23
CA ASP A 571 15.36 5.20 -30.95
C ASP A 571 14.95 4.31 -32.14
N GLU A 572 15.91 3.73 -32.87
CA GLU A 572 15.64 2.85 -34.02
C GLU A 572 15.03 1.52 -33.56
N ILE A 573 15.61 0.91 -32.52
CA ILE A 573 15.07 -0.30 -31.90
C ILE A 573 13.63 -0.06 -31.41
N PHE A 574 13.39 1.07 -30.73
CA PHE A 574 12.07 1.45 -30.25
C PHE A 574 11.06 1.68 -31.39
N GLN A 575 11.48 2.29 -32.51
CA GLN A 575 10.63 2.44 -33.71
C GLN A 575 10.24 1.10 -34.33
N LEU A 576 11.16 0.12 -34.38
CA LEU A 576 10.87 -1.22 -34.90
C LEU A 576 9.93 -2.00 -33.95
N MET A 577 10.13 -1.93 -32.62
CA MET A 577 9.24 -2.56 -31.64
C MET A 577 7.83 -1.95 -31.65
N HIS A 578 7.72 -0.63 -31.69
CA HIS A 578 6.44 0.08 -31.78
C HIS A 578 5.68 -0.27 -33.07
N THR A 579 6.38 -0.26 -34.21
CA THR A 579 5.78 -0.62 -35.51
C THR A 579 5.30 -2.07 -35.54
N SER A 580 6.12 -3.00 -35.02
CA SER A 580 5.74 -4.42 -34.86
C SER A 580 4.44 -4.57 -34.06
N THR A 581 4.32 -3.83 -32.95
CA THR A 581 3.15 -3.84 -32.06
C THR A 581 1.90 -3.25 -32.74
N GLU A 582 1.99 -2.13 -33.46
CA GLU A 582 0.84 -1.54 -34.16
C GLU A 582 0.33 -2.42 -35.31
N ILE A 583 1.19 -3.26 -35.91
CA ILE A 583 0.80 -4.24 -36.93
C ILE A 583 0.07 -5.44 -36.29
N GLU A 584 0.62 -5.99 -35.18
CA GLU A 584 -0.03 -7.04 -34.38
C GLU A 584 -1.41 -6.60 -33.87
N GLN A 585 -1.57 -5.34 -33.44
CA GLN A 585 -2.86 -4.80 -33.00
C GLN A 585 -3.89 -4.71 -34.13
N ILE A 586 -3.48 -4.62 -35.40
CA ILE A 586 -4.40 -4.73 -36.54
C ILE A 586 -4.83 -6.19 -36.75
N GLY A 587 -3.90 -7.15 -36.68
CA GLY A 587 -4.20 -8.59 -36.72
C GLY A 587 -5.27 -8.98 -35.69
N ASN A 588 -5.04 -8.60 -34.42
CA ASN A 588 -5.99 -8.74 -33.31
C ASN A 588 -7.38 -8.15 -33.60
N VAL A 589 -7.47 -6.98 -34.24
CA VAL A 589 -8.77 -6.38 -34.59
C VAL A 589 -9.46 -7.15 -35.72
N ILE A 590 -8.73 -7.83 -36.59
CA ILE A 590 -9.28 -8.67 -37.64
C ILE A 590 -9.77 -10.01 -37.06
N ALA A 591 -8.87 -10.86 -36.57
CA ALA A 591 -9.24 -12.21 -36.14
C ALA A 591 -10.04 -12.21 -34.83
N LYS A 592 -9.62 -11.45 -33.82
CA LYS A 592 -10.27 -11.47 -32.50
C LYS A 592 -11.51 -10.56 -32.39
N ARG A 593 -11.88 -9.80 -33.45
CA ARG A 593 -13.11 -8.96 -33.49
C ARG A 593 -13.92 -9.06 -34.81
N LEU A 594 -13.33 -8.79 -35.97
CA LEU A 594 -14.07 -8.79 -37.25
C LEU A 594 -14.53 -10.19 -37.67
N VAL A 595 -13.71 -11.23 -37.48
CA VAL A 595 -14.10 -12.62 -37.77
C VAL A 595 -15.33 -13.04 -36.93
N PRO A 596 -15.36 -12.91 -35.59
CA PRO A 596 -16.56 -13.12 -34.79
C PRO A 596 -17.78 -12.31 -35.24
N LEU A 597 -17.59 -11.07 -35.70
CA LEU A 597 -18.68 -10.22 -36.18
C LEU A 597 -19.25 -10.71 -37.52
N ALA A 598 -18.42 -11.21 -38.44
CA ALA A 598 -18.85 -11.88 -39.67
C ALA A 598 -19.58 -13.20 -39.36
N LYS A 599 -19.03 -14.05 -38.47
CA LYS A 599 -19.69 -15.29 -38.01
C LYS A 599 -21.05 -15.00 -37.35
N LYS A 600 -21.18 -13.90 -36.59
CA LYS A 600 -22.45 -13.42 -36.01
C LYS A 600 -23.45 -12.95 -37.07
N LYS A 601 -23.03 -12.14 -38.06
CA LYS A 601 -23.92 -11.67 -39.15
C LYS A 601 -24.51 -12.86 -39.92
N ASN A 602 -23.67 -13.82 -40.29
CA ASN A 602 -24.09 -15.00 -41.03
C ASN A 602 -25.00 -15.92 -40.20
N LYS A 603 -24.65 -16.21 -38.93
CA LYS A 603 -25.47 -17.05 -38.03
C LYS A 603 -26.88 -16.49 -37.83
N ASN A 604 -27.03 -15.18 -37.78
CA ASN A 604 -28.31 -14.52 -37.58
C ASN A 604 -29.04 -14.20 -38.90
N VAL A 605 -28.47 -14.56 -40.07
CA VAL A 605 -29.01 -14.27 -41.42
C VAL A 605 -29.29 -12.77 -41.66
N ILE A 606 -28.45 -11.90 -41.08
CA ILE A 606 -28.66 -10.44 -41.10
C ILE A 606 -28.20 -9.86 -42.45
N HIS A 607 -29.04 -9.03 -43.07
CA HIS A 607 -28.75 -8.34 -44.32
C HIS A 607 -28.44 -6.85 -44.10
N PHE A 608 -27.54 -6.26 -44.90
CA PHE A 608 -27.33 -4.81 -44.91
C PHE A 608 -28.23 -4.18 -45.99
N SER A 609 -28.70 -2.95 -45.74
CA SER A 609 -29.33 -2.14 -46.79
C SER A 609 -28.32 -1.76 -47.89
N ASN A 610 -28.79 -1.62 -49.13
CA ASN A 610 -27.93 -1.38 -50.31
C ASN A 610 -26.99 -0.17 -50.16
N ASP A 611 -27.49 0.93 -49.57
CA ASP A 611 -26.68 2.11 -49.27
C ASP A 611 -25.63 1.81 -48.18
N GLY A 612 -26.02 1.11 -47.12
CA GLY A 612 -25.11 0.73 -46.04
C GLY A 612 -23.99 -0.20 -46.49
N GLU A 613 -24.28 -1.16 -47.39
CA GLU A 613 -23.26 -1.99 -48.04
C GLU A 613 -22.28 -1.13 -48.87
N ARG A 614 -22.79 -0.21 -49.70
CA ARG A 614 -21.96 0.68 -50.52
C ARG A 614 -21.04 1.54 -49.65
N GLU A 615 -21.56 2.12 -48.57
CA GLU A 615 -20.83 2.92 -47.59
C GLU A 615 -19.71 2.13 -46.89
N ILE A 616 -20.03 0.93 -46.38
CA ILE A 616 -19.06 0.02 -45.75
C ILE A 616 -17.92 -0.32 -46.74
N ARG A 617 -18.26 -0.68 -47.99
CA ARG A 617 -17.26 -0.99 -49.03
C ARG A 617 -16.38 0.22 -49.34
N GLU A 618 -16.96 1.42 -49.44
CA GLU A 618 -16.17 2.64 -49.72
C GLU A 618 -15.25 3.02 -48.55
N TYR A 619 -15.71 2.82 -47.31
CA TYR A 619 -14.94 3.09 -46.09
C TYR A 619 -13.75 2.13 -45.95
N HIS A 620 -13.99 0.85 -46.17
CA HIS A 620 -12.97 -0.19 -46.16
C HIS A 620 -11.87 0.03 -47.20
N LEU A 621 -12.23 0.50 -48.41
CA LEU A 621 -11.25 0.94 -49.41
C LEU A 621 -10.40 2.14 -48.94
N LYS A 622 -10.83 2.90 -47.92
CA LYS A 622 -9.97 3.89 -47.25
C LYS A 622 -9.02 3.23 -46.27
N THR A 623 -9.49 2.24 -45.49
CA THR A 623 -8.69 1.45 -44.55
C THR A 623 -7.52 0.75 -45.24
N ILE A 624 -7.78 0.02 -46.34
CA ILE A 624 -6.72 -0.60 -47.17
C ILE A 624 -5.73 0.48 -47.65
N LYS A 625 -6.24 1.60 -48.18
CA LYS A 625 -5.39 2.71 -48.66
C LYS A 625 -4.61 3.42 -47.55
N GLN A 626 -5.03 3.33 -46.29
CA GLN A 626 -4.28 3.84 -45.14
C GLN A 626 -3.15 2.88 -44.77
N MET A 627 -3.45 1.57 -44.64
CA MET A 627 -2.43 0.55 -44.39
C MET A 627 -1.33 0.55 -45.47
N SER A 628 -1.71 0.63 -46.75
CA SER A 628 -0.75 0.70 -47.87
C SER A 628 0.21 1.88 -47.77
N ARG A 629 -0.27 3.07 -47.35
CA ARG A 629 0.63 4.23 -47.15
C ARG A 629 1.56 4.03 -45.97
N SER A 630 1.07 3.44 -44.89
CA SER A 630 1.87 3.19 -43.69
C SER A 630 2.97 2.18 -43.94
N ILE A 631 2.72 1.17 -44.77
CA ILE A 631 3.75 0.24 -45.28
C ILE A 631 4.78 0.99 -46.13
N GLU A 632 4.35 1.86 -47.05
CA GLU A 632 5.28 2.57 -47.94
C GLU A 632 6.16 3.57 -47.17
N TYR A 633 5.56 4.37 -46.29
CA TYR A 633 6.29 5.24 -45.36
C TYR A 633 7.26 4.46 -44.46
N PHE A 634 6.91 3.25 -44.03
CA PHE A 634 7.81 2.45 -43.21
C PHE A 634 9.01 1.94 -44.01
N LYS A 635 8.88 1.66 -45.32
CA LYS A 635 10.04 1.38 -46.18
C LYS A 635 10.99 2.58 -46.23
N ASP A 636 10.49 3.76 -46.61
CA ASP A 636 11.26 4.99 -46.74
C ASP A 636 10.70 6.13 -45.85
N ILE A 637 11.32 6.30 -44.69
CA ILE A 637 10.80 7.13 -43.60
C ILE A 637 11.05 8.61 -43.92
N ASN A 638 10.01 9.29 -44.39
CA ASN A 638 10.05 10.73 -44.67
C ASN A 638 8.92 11.51 -43.97
N LEU A 639 9.25 12.75 -43.57
CA LEU A 639 8.38 13.59 -42.77
C LEU A 639 7.13 14.10 -43.52
N GLN A 640 7.14 14.11 -44.86
CA GLN A 640 6.00 14.55 -45.65
C GLN A 640 4.91 13.48 -45.68
N ASP A 641 5.26 12.22 -45.91
CA ASP A 641 4.30 11.12 -45.90
C ASP A 641 3.73 10.87 -44.50
N ALA A 642 4.52 11.01 -43.43
CA ALA A 642 3.99 10.97 -42.06
C ALA A 642 2.88 12.03 -41.85
N LYS A 643 3.12 13.27 -42.27
CA LYS A 643 2.11 14.35 -42.24
C LYS A 643 0.91 14.04 -43.15
N HIS A 644 1.14 13.45 -44.31
CA HIS A 644 0.10 13.03 -45.25
C HIS A 644 -0.80 11.93 -44.68
N ILE A 645 -0.22 10.91 -44.04
CA ILE A 645 -0.93 9.80 -43.38
C ILE A 645 -1.85 10.35 -42.25
N LYS A 646 -1.31 11.23 -41.38
CA LYS A 646 -2.07 11.93 -40.31
C LYS A 646 -3.22 12.78 -40.88
N GLN A 647 -3.01 13.45 -42.02
CA GLN A 647 -4.06 14.20 -42.74
C GLN A 647 -5.14 13.30 -43.36
N LYS A 648 -4.76 12.18 -44.01
CA LYS A 648 -5.72 11.23 -44.59
C LYS A 648 -6.56 10.56 -43.50
N TYR A 649 -5.96 10.20 -42.36
CA TYR A 649 -6.71 9.68 -41.21
C TYR A 649 -7.73 10.68 -40.70
N LYS A 650 -7.39 11.97 -40.59
CA LYS A 650 -8.36 13.03 -40.23
C LYS A 650 -9.54 13.06 -41.21
N LYS A 651 -9.32 12.93 -42.52
CA LYS A 651 -10.43 12.82 -43.50
C LYS A 651 -11.24 11.53 -43.31
N TYR A 652 -10.61 10.39 -43.05
CA TYR A 652 -11.31 9.11 -42.85
C TYR A 652 -12.07 9.06 -41.52
N ARG A 653 -11.65 9.79 -40.49
CA ARG A 653 -12.44 9.97 -39.26
C ARG A 653 -13.67 10.85 -39.49
N LEU A 654 -13.57 11.91 -40.30
CA LEU A 654 -14.75 12.71 -40.68
C LEU A 654 -15.75 11.89 -41.51
N MET A 655 -15.25 11.09 -42.46
CA MET A 655 -16.08 10.16 -43.23
C MET A 655 -16.78 9.14 -42.33
N GLU A 656 -16.13 8.58 -41.30
CA GLU A 656 -16.79 7.69 -40.34
C GLU A 656 -17.95 8.37 -39.60
N GLN A 657 -17.79 9.62 -39.19
CA GLN A 657 -18.85 10.39 -38.54
C GLN A 657 -20.03 10.69 -39.49
N GLU A 658 -19.74 10.91 -40.77
CA GLU A 658 -20.74 11.09 -41.83
C GLU A 658 -21.52 9.78 -42.09
N LEU A 659 -20.85 8.63 -42.19
CA LEU A 659 -21.50 7.32 -42.35
C LEU A 659 -22.35 6.91 -41.14
N ARG A 660 -21.90 7.22 -39.91
CA ARG A 660 -22.74 7.01 -38.71
C ARG A 660 -24.01 7.87 -38.74
N ARG A 661 -23.95 9.06 -39.35
CA ARG A 661 -25.10 9.94 -39.50
C ARG A 661 -26.07 9.40 -40.56
N THR A 662 -25.60 9.06 -41.77
CA THR A 662 -26.48 8.50 -42.82
C THR A 662 -27.10 7.18 -42.37
N HIS A 663 -26.40 6.37 -41.57
CA HIS A 663 -26.98 5.20 -40.92
C HIS A 663 -28.06 5.57 -39.88
N PHE A 664 -27.86 6.61 -39.08
CA PHE A 664 -28.87 7.07 -38.12
C PHE A 664 -30.11 7.67 -38.81
N ASP A 665 -29.92 8.44 -39.87
CA ASP A 665 -31.01 9.00 -40.67
C ASP A 665 -31.88 7.85 -41.25
N ARG A 666 -31.26 6.79 -41.81
CA ARG A 666 -31.96 5.55 -42.25
C ARG A 666 -32.63 4.74 -41.13
N LEU A 667 -32.26 4.93 -39.86
CA LEU A 667 -32.97 4.32 -38.72
C LEU A 667 -34.22 5.12 -38.34
N LEU A 668 -34.22 6.44 -38.54
CA LEU A 668 -35.41 7.28 -38.37
C LEU A 668 -36.44 7.03 -39.47
N ASP A 669 -35.98 6.71 -40.69
CA ASP A 669 -36.81 6.28 -41.82
C ASP A 669 -37.31 4.82 -41.72
N GLU A 670 -37.09 4.14 -40.58
CA GLU A 670 -37.49 2.76 -40.27
C GLU A 670 -37.09 1.69 -41.32
N VAL A 671 -36.00 1.91 -42.07
CA VAL A 671 -35.55 0.99 -43.15
C VAL A 671 -35.24 -0.40 -42.57
N PRO A 672 -35.98 -1.47 -42.93
CA PRO A 672 -35.96 -2.74 -42.17
C PRO A 672 -34.59 -3.39 -42.02
N GLU A 673 -33.82 -3.49 -43.10
CA GLU A 673 -32.47 -4.08 -43.11
C GLU A 673 -31.47 -3.20 -42.33
N THR A 674 -31.72 -1.88 -42.27
CA THR A 674 -30.90 -0.96 -41.47
C THR A 674 -31.19 -1.14 -39.98
N VAL A 675 -32.45 -1.32 -39.60
CA VAL A 675 -32.87 -1.59 -38.21
C VAL A 675 -32.28 -2.93 -37.73
N GLU A 676 -32.45 -4.00 -38.52
CA GLU A 676 -31.92 -5.33 -38.20
C GLU A 676 -30.38 -5.33 -38.08
N SER A 677 -29.68 -4.77 -39.07
CA SER A 677 -28.21 -4.82 -39.11
C SER A 677 -27.51 -3.78 -38.25
N SER A 678 -28.25 -2.88 -37.59
CA SER A 678 -27.73 -1.65 -36.98
C SER A 678 -26.52 -1.87 -36.06
N GLN A 679 -26.58 -2.85 -35.15
CA GLN A 679 -25.47 -3.16 -34.25
C GLN A 679 -24.21 -3.58 -35.02
N ILE A 680 -24.37 -4.45 -36.02
CA ILE A 680 -23.26 -5.02 -36.79
C ILE A 680 -22.66 -3.96 -37.72
N HIS A 681 -23.49 -3.13 -38.34
CA HIS A 681 -23.06 -2.01 -39.18
C HIS A 681 -22.19 -1.01 -38.39
N LEU A 682 -22.69 -0.56 -37.24
CA LEU A 682 -22.01 0.45 -36.40
C LEU A 682 -20.74 -0.09 -35.72
N GLU A 683 -20.68 -1.39 -35.41
CA GLU A 683 -19.47 -2.06 -34.89
C GLU A 683 -18.42 -2.29 -36.00
N LEU A 684 -18.82 -2.72 -37.20
CA LEU A 684 -17.92 -2.89 -38.35
C LEU A 684 -17.20 -1.57 -38.72
N ILE A 685 -17.94 -0.45 -38.76
CA ILE A 685 -17.36 0.88 -39.00
C ILE A 685 -16.37 1.27 -37.87
N GLU A 686 -16.65 0.94 -36.61
CA GLU A 686 -15.72 1.22 -35.50
C GLU A 686 -14.40 0.45 -35.65
N LEU A 687 -14.49 -0.84 -36.00
CA LEU A 687 -13.32 -1.70 -36.17
C LEU A 687 -12.47 -1.26 -37.37
N LEU A 688 -13.09 -0.88 -38.49
CA LEU A 688 -12.38 -0.31 -39.66
C LEU A 688 -11.70 1.05 -39.35
N LYS A 689 -12.32 1.89 -38.52
CA LYS A 689 -11.67 3.11 -38.01
C LYS A 689 -10.49 2.76 -37.10
N ARG A 690 -10.64 1.79 -36.20
CA ARG A 690 -9.57 1.35 -35.29
C ARG A 690 -8.35 0.84 -36.05
N ILE A 691 -8.54 -0.01 -37.07
CA ILE A 691 -7.46 -0.44 -37.99
C ILE A 691 -6.78 0.79 -38.63
N SER A 692 -7.57 1.75 -39.12
CA SER A 692 -7.07 2.99 -39.73
C SER A 692 -6.28 3.86 -38.74
N SER A 693 -6.58 3.76 -37.43
CA SER A 693 -5.83 4.42 -36.36
C SER A 693 -4.48 3.75 -36.10
N HIS A 694 -4.45 2.43 -35.90
CA HIS A 694 -3.21 1.67 -35.70
C HIS A 694 -2.24 1.84 -36.88
N ALA A 695 -2.75 1.76 -38.13
CA ALA A 695 -1.96 2.08 -39.32
C ALA A 695 -1.39 3.50 -39.29
N THR A 696 -2.09 4.48 -38.71
CA THR A 696 -1.62 5.87 -38.58
C THR A 696 -0.60 6.05 -37.47
N ASN A 697 -0.65 5.22 -36.41
CA ASN A 697 0.31 5.26 -35.31
C ASN A 697 1.73 4.87 -35.76
N ILE A 698 1.87 3.96 -36.74
CA ILE A 698 3.15 3.60 -37.39
C ILE A 698 3.91 4.85 -37.86
N ALA A 699 3.20 5.86 -38.38
CA ALA A 699 3.78 7.10 -38.87
C ALA A 699 3.78 8.26 -37.85
N SER A 700 3.22 8.06 -36.65
CA SER A 700 3.01 9.14 -35.68
C SER A 700 4.22 9.40 -34.79
N MET A 701 5.01 8.37 -34.46
CA MET A 701 6.11 8.52 -33.48
C MET A 701 7.25 9.44 -33.98
N GLN A 702 7.52 9.44 -35.29
CA GLN A 702 8.50 10.36 -35.90
C GLN A 702 7.96 11.79 -36.04
N LEU A 703 6.63 12.00 -35.97
CA LEU A 703 6.05 13.34 -35.86
C LEU A 703 6.18 13.88 -34.44
N GLU A 704 6.02 13.03 -33.42
CA GLU A 704 6.17 13.45 -32.03
C GLU A 704 7.63 13.80 -31.70
N SER A 705 8.60 12.99 -32.14
CA SER A 705 10.03 13.30 -31.98
C SER A 705 10.47 14.59 -32.70
N HIS A 706 9.90 14.88 -33.87
CA HIS A 706 10.11 16.17 -34.56
C HIS A 706 9.36 17.33 -33.88
N GLU A 707 8.10 17.13 -33.48
CA GLU A 707 7.31 18.16 -32.78
C GLU A 707 7.92 18.50 -31.41
N GLU A 708 8.72 17.64 -30.77
CA GLU A 708 9.52 17.97 -29.59
C GLU A 708 10.82 18.70 -29.95
N LYS A 709 11.57 18.24 -30.95
CA LYS A 709 12.80 18.92 -31.43
C LYS A 709 12.51 20.34 -31.96
N ASP A 710 11.41 20.55 -32.66
CA ASP A 710 10.97 21.86 -33.16
C ASP A 710 10.58 22.80 -31.99
N LYS A 711 9.94 22.27 -30.93
CA LYS A 711 9.65 23.03 -29.70
C LYS A 711 10.94 23.40 -28.95
N GLU A 712 11.93 22.50 -28.90
CA GLU A 712 13.22 22.76 -28.26
C GLU A 712 14.03 23.82 -29.03
N LEU A 713 14.05 23.75 -30.37
CA LEU A 713 14.65 24.76 -31.25
C LEU A 713 13.96 26.12 -31.13
N SER A 714 12.62 26.13 -31.09
CA SER A 714 11.82 27.34 -30.82
C SER A 714 12.19 27.97 -29.47
N LEU A 715 12.25 27.18 -28.41
CA LEU A 715 12.60 27.65 -27.06
C LEU A 715 14.04 28.20 -27.00
N LYS A 716 15.01 27.52 -27.63
CA LYS A 716 16.40 27.99 -27.76
C LYS A 716 16.48 29.32 -28.52
N ALA A 717 15.69 29.50 -29.59
CA ALA A 717 15.63 30.74 -30.36
C ALA A 717 14.99 31.90 -29.56
N GLU A 718 13.94 31.64 -28.79
CA GLU A 718 13.36 32.65 -27.88
C GLU A 718 14.36 33.07 -26.80
N LEU A 719 15.02 32.12 -26.13
CA LEU A 719 16.02 32.38 -25.10
C LEU A 719 17.18 33.23 -25.63
N HIS A 720 17.73 32.89 -26.81
CA HIS A 720 18.79 33.70 -27.46
C HIS A 720 18.33 35.12 -27.80
N ASN A 721 17.07 35.29 -28.23
CA ASN A 721 16.50 36.62 -28.48
C ASN A 721 16.26 37.43 -27.20
N ILE A 722 15.92 36.77 -26.08
CA ILE A 722 15.83 37.39 -24.75
C ILE A 722 17.23 37.83 -24.28
N GLU A 723 18.27 37.02 -24.47
CA GLU A 723 19.65 37.40 -24.15
C GLU A 723 20.15 38.57 -25.01
N LYS A 724 19.88 38.57 -26.32
CA LYS A 724 20.20 39.70 -27.21
C LYS A 724 19.49 40.99 -26.76
N LYS A 725 18.23 40.91 -26.33
CA LYS A 725 17.50 42.06 -25.78
C LYS A 725 18.11 42.54 -24.45
N LYS A 726 18.48 41.64 -23.54
CA LYS A 726 19.18 41.98 -22.29
C LYS A 726 20.54 42.66 -22.54
N LYS A 727 21.37 42.10 -23.44
CA LYS A 727 22.67 42.68 -23.82
C LYS A 727 22.49 44.06 -24.44
N LYS A 728 21.59 44.23 -25.41
CA LYS A 728 21.29 45.57 -25.97
C LYS A 728 20.88 46.58 -24.90
N LYS A 729 19.97 46.21 -23.99
CA LYS A 729 19.50 47.13 -22.94
C LYS A 729 20.63 47.56 -22.00
N LYS A 730 21.52 46.64 -21.60
CA LYS A 730 22.69 46.99 -20.78
C LYS A 730 23.63 47.96 -21.49
N ASN A 731 23.90 47.74 -22.78
CA ASN A 731 24.63 48.65 -23.67
C ASN A 731 23.84 49.92 -24.08
N THR A 732 22.75 50.25 -23.39
CA THR A 732 22.06 51.55 -23.48
C THR A 732 21.84 52.18 -22.10
N GLU A 733 22.41 51.57 -21.05
CA GLU A 733 22.40 52.02 -19.64
C GLU A 733 23.84 52.21 -19.11
N GLU A 734 24.83 52.06 -20.00
CA GLU A 734 26.25 52.46 -19.94
C GLU A 734 26.49 53.49 -21.06
#